data_AF-K3W5K5-F1
#
_entry.id   AF-K3W5K5-F1
#
_cell.length_a   1.000
_cell.length_b   1.000
_cell.length_c   1.000
_cell.angle_alpha   90.00
_cell.angle_beta   90.00
_cell.angle_gamma   90.00
#
_symmetry.space_group_name_H-M   'P 1'
#
loop_
_entity.id
_entity.type
_entity.pdbx_description
1 polymer ?
#
loop_
_entity_poly.entity_id
_entity_poly.type
_entity_poly.pdbx_seq_one_letter_code
_entity_poly.pdbx_strand_id
1 'polypeptide(L)'
;MDWHKKYDDDQNENHAGKAQEDRDAGTYDDKKHQSFLDSLAKIPKSETDPVETVSNLASVRGINVLLQDDLGRSPLHLAAATACSTESNKVKALSQLDKDEFTPIGQAVLHLRQTSIMTLLQSNADVRGKIGIKTSVSSTSSGEDKKVKIKYVSYFYHAVKHSLTGICHMLLTAKFYHRQAIEDAVSCGQFQLTHNLMIATEVTNDLRLLTRLNDSGENLLHTLAKVDKPFDKLARTIAWTLVDAGVNPSHRNKKGNTALHYAAKNGNIHLLDFLLHNKCRLNQLNEEGETALLYAMKRSKKLYGKCEEVECFKVLKYFLGKSGIDIHAKDKSGSNILTAVLDRFVDKMASDRSFFVWIDKLLKEGVDPNGMFVSLARNDLFENKALADSSVSLKMTALNLMNEVKLVLGKIKLVHDPAEDPTKKALKALHVAANDVKTALAQTNHAGLTALHFAVKPFEFESYENVNLARLLLDAGANIHAKDAEGRSALDYTRDQSSRFVFQFLKKEYSKLVTQSEQSFFNAGNVEDEHMFDSTPDYSEDAREYLLECEQNGKIQRKRIDPNVNSNCDVGKVNRVFSKIDDAGELVKGEEYDALLTKVDVKNGRFGLNVFYRLQLVQDEIQGIFIVFTNWGRIGETGKYQNTPFHSFDDAVAEFKKIFRAKTGNQWDERHSFVKRSSKYNLVQRVNTHTKMDKEVTASFTEVSKEITFPAFTDPECFSPSVVTLLDAITDIHNLELAATENCNYSDSLPLAKQDELMTALDRLCEIRTVIEEREEVNKSITEVGGNMTEEAAASLSDLSSKYTELTEVISEKSSRYYEVMPCNEDAFGSSIQAFDSIVAVNKEITRLRLLVDIMETYKMLLGAKRLQREVHPLEYCYNAMQVHLTPMVQDSKETALLTKYFFNGIRKHEKRTYRVSNLFRVDRQGEKARFLNFLDENPKFKSKHSHLLWHGTRRTNLMGILSQGLRIAPPEAPHHGYAYGKGLYFADVTTKSLDYCGSPYLIKGTSVDKNGKTVETVRTVYYILLCEVATGDATELVAPTFAETIPEGIESVKALSKYVPDPSGWVVSPESGAMLHLGSVGQVGVTLPVDYVWAKTGCNPEPSGWYERTPTFTDETQQYLSTIVESLNVGETFTVEDTKKTKLFMQYYYGTQKKITVELLSKQSGGDAGPASESSNELPDVGMTCDATVKVTFSDEHQSYSYSAKRYRNMLYSLPVDDGYTLERPVRTEYSEYIVYNEAQARIRYLLEVERI
;
A
#
# COMPACT_ATOMS: atom_id res chain seq x y z
N MET A 1 -52.14 -0.18 -24.95
CA MET A 1 -52.12 0.01 -23.48
C MET A 1 -50.89 -0.62 -22.85
N ASP A 2 -50.50 -1.86 -23.20
CA ASP A 2 -49.28 -2.48 -22.67
C ASP A 2 -47.98 -1.72 -22.99
N TRP A 3 -47.93 -1.03 -24.14
CA TRP A 3 -46.81 -0.14 -24.47
C TRP A 3 -46.73 1.11 -23.58
N HIS A 4 -47.86 1.67 -23.17
CA HIS A 4 -47.89 2.85 -22.28
C HIS A 4 -47.46 2.44 -20.88
N LYS A 5 -47.94 1.27 -20.41
CA LYS A 5 -47.52 0.65 -19.15
C LYS A 5 -46.03 0.32 -19.15
N LYS A 6 -45.49 -0.26 -20.23
CA LYS A 6 -44.04 -0.48 -20.39
C LYS A 6 -43.22 0.81 -20.40
N TYR A 7 -43.73 1.86 -21.03
CA TYR A 7 -43.08 3.17 -21.06
C TYR A 7 -43.08 3.83 -19.69
N ASP A 8 -44.18 3.73 -18.94
CA ASP A 8 -44.30 4.26 -17.57
C ASP A 8 -43.47 3.42 -16.58
N ASP A 9 -43.38 2.10 -16.77
CA ASP A 9 -42.53 1.20 -15.97
C ASP A 9 -41.03 1.50 -16.24
N ASP A 10 -40.62 1.72 -17.50
CA ASP A 10 -39.25 2.14 -17.88
C ASP A 10 -38.89 3.56 -17.36
N GLN A 11 -39.89 4.43 -17.15
CA GLN A 11 -39.69 5.76 -16.55
C GLN A 11 -39.71 5.72 -15.01
N ASN A 12 -40.49 4.82 -14.40
CA ASN A 12 -40.60 4.69 -12.95
C ASN A 12 -39.43 3.93 -12.31
N GLU A 13 -38.76 2.99 -13.01
CA GLU A 13 -37.47 2.42 -12.55
C GLU A 13 -36.35 3.48 -12.46
N ASN A 14 -36.49 4.59 -13.20
CA ASN A 14 -35.53 5.71 -13.18
C ASN A 14 -35.86 6.81 -12.15
N HIS A 15 -36.96 6.69 -11.39
CA HIS A 15 -37.43 7.72 -10.45
C HIS A 15 -37.92 7.17 -9.09
N ALA A 16 -37.32 6.09 -8.58
CA ALA A 16 -37.49 5.69 -7.18
C ALA A 16 -36.68 6.60 -6.25
N GLY A 17 -37.19 7.81 -5.97
CA GLY A 17 -36.64 8.66 -4.92
C GLY A 17 -36.88 10.16 -5.09
N LYS A 18 -38.15 10.58 -5.13
CA LYS A 18 -38.63 11.84 -4.53
C LYS A 18 -40.15 11.94 -4.70
N ALA A 19 -40.87 11.48 -3.69
CA ALA A 19 -42.28 11.78 -3.52
C ALA A 19 -42.49 12.34 -2.10
N GLN A 20 -42.79 13.63 -2.00
CA GLN A 20 -43.78 14.16 -1.05
C GLN A 20 -44.02 15.64 -1.31
N GLU A 21 -45.29 16.06 -1.14
CA GLU A 21 -45.91 17.36 -1.46
C GLU A 21 -46.29 17.46 -2.95
N ASP A 22 -47.55 17.29 -3.40
CA ASP A 22 -48.83 17.73 -2.85
C ASP A 22 -49.93 16.67 -3.07
N ARG A 23 -50.59 16.26 -1.98
CA ARG A 23 -51.89 15.59 -2.04
C ARG A 23 -52.95 16.68 -2.03
N ASP A 24 -53.58 16.96 -3.17
CA ASP A 24 -54.95 17.49 -3.28
C ASP A 24 -55.46 17.70 -4.73
N ALA A 25 -54.89 17.02 -5.73
CA ALA A 25 -55.45 16.99 -7.10
C ALA A 25 -56.26 15.71 -7.42
N GLY A 26 -56.36 14.78 -6.48
CA GLY A 26 -56.85 13.42 -6.71
C GLY A 26 -58.37 13.24 -6.90
N THR A 27 -59.19 14.28 -6.88
CA THR A 27 -60.67 14.13 -7.00
C THR A 27 -61.30 14.85 -8.20
N TYR A 28 -60.52 15.67 -8.93
CA TYR A 28 -60.96 16.29 -10.18
C TYR A 28 -60.49 15.52 -11.42
N ASP A 29 -59.29 14.94 -11.39
CA ASP A 29 -58.72 14.15 -12.49
C ASP A 29 -59.36 12.77 -12.66
N ASP A 30 -59.78 12.13 -11.57
CA ASP A 30 -60.50 10.85 -11.62
C ASP A 30 -61.80 10.98 -12.43
N LYS A 31 -62.51 12.11 -12.36
CA LYS A 31 -63.78 12.31 -13.10
C LYS A 31 -63.57 12.52 -14.60
N LYS A 32 -62.49 13.17 -15.02
CA LYS A 32 -62.14 13.36 -16.44
C LYS A 32 -61.59 12.08 -17.05
N HIS A 33 -60.76 11.36 -16.29
CA HIS A 33 -60.26 10.05 -16.65
C HIS A 33 -61.43 9.05 -16.78
N GLN A 34 -62.37 9.02 -15.82
CA GLN A 34 -63.55 8.17 -15.90
C GLN A 34 -64.46 8.53 -17.06
N SER A 35 -64.66 9.81 -17.37
CA SER A 35 -65.45 10.25 -18.54
C SER A 35 -64.82 9.83 -19.88
N PHE A 36 -63.49 9.76 -19.95
CA PHE A 36 -62.76 9.28 -21.11
C PHE A 36 -62.85 7.74 -21.22
N LEU A 37 -62.70 7.03 -20.10
CA LEU A 37 -62.89 5.58 -20.01
C LEU A 37 -64.33 5.14 -20.33
N ASP A 38 -65.35 5.88 -19.88
CA ASP A 38 -66.76 5.63 -20.17
C ASP A 38 -67.11 5.84 -21.66
N SER A 39 -66.36 6.72 -22.33
CA SER A 39 -66.47 6.93 -23.77
C SER A 39 -65.79 5.82 -24.56
N LEU A 40 -64.66 5.30 -24.05
CA LEU A 40 -63.95 4.13 -24.60
C LEU A 40 -64.70 2.80 -24.35
N ALA A 41 -65.44 2.69 -23.25
CA ALA A 41 -66.22 1.50 -22.90
C ALA A 41 -67.43 1.24 -23.84
N LYS A 42 -67.78 2.20 -24.69
CA LYS A 42 -68.81 2.04 -25.75
C LYS A 42 -68.31 1.31 -27.00
N ILE A 43 -67.03 0.94 -27.03
CA ILE A 43 -66.41 0.21 -28.15
C ILE A 43 -66.58 -1.30 -27.92
N PRO A 44 -67.12 -2.07 -28.88
CA PRO A 44 -67.23 -3.54 -28.76
C PRO A 44 -65.86 -4.21 -28.62
N LYS A 45 -65.74 -5.17 -27.70
CA LYS A 45 -64.47 -5.87 -27.35
C LYS A 45 -63.98 -6.92 -28.37
N SER A 46 -64.27 -6.79 -29.66
CA SER A 46 -63.67 -7.68 -30.67
C SER A 46 -62.39 -7.08 -31.22
N GLU A 47 -61.36 -7.92 -31.34
CA GLU A 47 -60.08 -7.61 -31.99
C GLU A 47 -60.30 -6.87 -33.31
N THR A 48 -60.01 -5.57 -33.31
CA THR A 48 -60.06 -4.72 -34.50
C THR A 48 -58.71 -4.02 -34.63
N ASP A 49 -58.20 -3.99 -35.86
CA ASP A 49 -56.93 -3.39 -36.23
C ASP A 49 -56.90 -1.90 -35.82
N PRO A 50 -55.86 -1.42 -35.12
CA PRO A 50 -55.75 0.00 -34.72
C PRO A 50 -55.97 1.01 -35.86
N VAL A 51 -55.70 0.61 -37.11
CA VAL A 51 -55.95 1.42 -38.32
C VAL A 51 -57.44 1.70 -38.53
N GLU A 52 -58.29 0.71 -38.31
CA GLU A 52 -59.74 0.80 -38.54
C GLU A 52 -60.41 1.59 -37.41
N THR A 53 -59.93 1.46 -36.17
CA THR A 53 -60.50 2.12 -34.99
C THR A 53 -60.37 3.65 -35.06
N VAL A 54 -59.22 4.20 -35.46
CA VAL A 54 -59.01 5.66 -35.50
C VAL A 54 -59.71 6.29 -36.71
N SER A 55 -59.75 5.61 -37.85
CA SER A 55 -60.49 6.05 -39.04
C SER A 55 -62.01 6.06 -38.80
N ASN A 56 -62.51 5.04 -38.08
CA ASN A 56 -63.90 4.97 -37.64
C ASN A 56 -64.23 6.03 -36.57
N LEU A 57 -63.33 6.30 -35.61
CA LEU A 57 -63.50 7.37 -34.62
C LEU A 57 -63.57 8.77 -35.26
N ALA A 58 -62.78 9.04 -36.31
CA ALA A 58 -62.80 10.32 -37.01
C ALA A 58 -64.07 10.55 -37.86
N SER A 59 -64.76 9.47 -38.23
CA SER A 59 -66.00 9.51 -39.03
C SER A 59 -67.29 9.56 -38.17
N VAL A 60 -67.20 9.40 -36.85
CA VAL A 60 -68.32 9.63 -35.92
C VAL A 60 -68.60 11.14 -35.77
N ARG A 61 -69.84 11.56 -36.09
CA ARG A 61 -70.30 12.94 -35.86
C ARG A 61 -70.24 13.27 -34.35
N GLY A 62 -69.37 14.20 -33.98
CA GLY A 62 -69.28 14.75 -32.62
C GLY A 62 -67.93 14.56 -31.91
N ILE A 63 -67.00 13.77 -32.47
CA ILE A 63 -65.67 13.59 -31.89
C ILE A 63 -64.73 14.72 -32.35
N ASN A 64 -64.18 15.47 -31.38
CA ASN A 64 -63.26 16.55 -31.67
C ASN A 64 -61.83 16.02 -31.88
N VAL A 65 -61.43 15.85 -33.14
CA VAL A 65 -60.10 15.36 -33.56
C VAL A 65 -58.95 16.31 -33.17
N LEU A 66 -59.25 17.50 -32.65
CA LEU A 66 -58.28 18.49 -32.17
C LEU A 66 -58.03 18.42 -30.65
N LEU A 67 -58.74 17.55 -29.91
CA LEU A 67 -58.54 17.41 -28.46
C LEU A 67 -57.11 16.92 -28.18
N GLN A 68 -56.44 17.51 -27.20
CA GLN A 68 -55.08 17.12 -26.81
C GLN A 68 -55.10 16.38 -25.47
N ASP A 69 -54.22 15.40 -25.33
CA ASP A 69 -53.92 14.76 -24.04
C ASP A 69 -53.07 15.70 -23.15
N ASP A 70 -52.71 15.24 -21.95
CA ASP A 70 -51.92 16.01 -20.99
C ASP A 70 -50.49 16.32 -21.48
N LEU A 71 -50.04 15.71 -22.57
CA LEU A 71 -48.78 16.00 -23.25
C LEU A 71 -48.95 16.88 -24.49
N GLY A 72 -50.15 17.43 -24.72
CA GLY A 72 -50.45 18.27 -25.87
C GLY A 72 -50.67 17.48 -27.17
N ARG A 73 -50.72 16.14 -27.12
CA ARG A 73 -50.79 15.30 -28.32
C ARG A 73 -52.24 15.10 -28.73
N SER A 74 -52.55 15.41 -29.99
CA SER A 74 -53.87 15.10 -30.56
C SER A 74 -53.96 13.63 -31.02
N PRO A 75 -55.17 13.09 -31.26
CA PRO A 75 -55.35 11.76 -31.85
C PRO A 75 -54.49 11.53 -33.12
N LEU A 76 -54.25 12.59 -33.90
CA LEU A 76 -53.41 12.54 -35.10
C LEU A 76 -51.92 12.41 -34.77
N HIS A 77 -51.42 13.00 -33.67
CA HIS A 77 -50.04 12.80 -33.20
C HIS A 77 -49.80 11.35 -32.77
N LEU A 78 -50.78 10.76 -32.07
CA LEU A 78 -50.69 9.37 -31.62
C LEU A 78 -50.77 8.41 -32.80
N ALA A 79 -51.68 8.63 -33.75
CA ALA A 79 -51.77 7.83 -34.98
C ALA A 79 -50.49 7.91 -35.84
N ALA A 80 -49.87 9.09 -35.91
CA ALA A 80 -48.61 9.32 -36.61
C ALA A 80 -47.42 8.57 -35.98
N ALA A 81 -47.41 8.39 -34.65
CA ALA A 81 -46.37 7.63 -33.95
C ALA A 81 -46.54 6.11 -34.04
N THR A 82 -47.78 5.61 -34.11
CA THR A 82 -48.14 4.18 -34.08
C THR A 82 -48.30 3.52 -35.46
N ALA A 83 -48.00 4.23 -36.55
CA ALA A 83 -48.11 3.76 -37.95
C ALA A 83 -49.54 3.59 -38.50
N CYS A 84 -50.56 4.21 -37.89
CA CYS A 84 -51.93 4.16 -38.39
C CYS A 84 -52.16 5.19 -39.51
N SER A 85 -52.75 4.76 -40.64
CA SER A 85 -53.10 5.66 -41.76
C SER A 85 -54.46 6.32 -41.51
N THR A 86 -54.47 7.64 -41.29
CA THR A 86 -55.71 8.41 -41.25
C THR A 86 -55.62 9.60 -42.22
N GLU A 87 -56.58 9.71 -43.14
CA GLU A 87 -56.74 10.90 -43.97
C GLU A 87 -57.46 11.97 -43.15
N SER A 88 -56.84 13.15 -42.98
CA SER A 88 -57.50 14.29 -42.34
C SER A 88 -57.35 15.52 -43.22
N ASN A 89 -58.43 15.89 -43.91
CA ASN A 89 -58.51 17.10 -44.73
C ASN A 89 -58.61 18.41 -43.92
N LYS A 90 -58.39 18.37 -42.60
CA LYS A 90 -58.44 19.55 -41.72
C LYS A 90 -57.03 20.10 -41.46
N VAL A 91 -56.68 21.17 -42.18
CA VAL A 91 -55.39 21.89 -42.09
C VAL A 91 -54.97 22.23 -40.64
N LYS A 92 -55.94 22.52 -39.76
CA LYS A 92 -55.68 22.82 -38.33
C LYS A 92 -55.16 21.62 -37.53
N ALA A 93 -55.52 20.38 -37.89
CA ALA A 93 -55.05 19.19 -37.20
C ALA A 93 -53.61 18.82 -37.60
N LEU A 94 -53.25 19.08 -38.87
CA LEU A 94 -51.93 18.79 -39.44
C LEU A 94 -50.83 19.74 -38.95
N SER A 95 -51.21 20.94 -38.49
CA SER A 95 -50.30 21.99 -38.00
C SER A 95 -50.32 22.16 -36.48
N GLN A 96 -51.08 21.32 -35.77
CA GLN A 96 -51.18 21.36 -34.32
C GLN A 96 -49.85 20.90 -33.69
N LEU A 97 -49.41 21.58 -32.63
CA LEU A 97 -48.16 21.28 -31.93
C LEU A 97 -48.45 20.56 -30.62
N ASP A 98 -47.65 19.56 -30.28
CA ASP A 98 -47.60 19.00 -28.92
C ASP A 98 -46.76 19.88 -27.96
N LYS A 99 -46.65 19.48 -26.69
CA LYS A 99 -45.86 20.24 -25.69
C LYS A 99 -44.36 20.32 -26.01
N ASP A 100 -43.84 19.44 -26.87
CA ASP A 100 -42.45 19.46 -27.34
C ASP A 100 -42.28 20.25 -28.66
N GLU A 101 -43.34 20.96 -29.09
CA GLU A 101 -43.42 21.72 -30.34
C GLU A 101 -43.33 20.85 -31.62
N PHE A 102 -43.67 19.56 -31.52
CA PHE A 102 -43.71 18.68 -32.68
C PHE A 102 -45.09 18.68 -33.34
N THR A 103 -45.08 18.70 -34.67
CA THR A 103 -46.27 18.45 -35.49
C THR A 103 -46.50 16.94 -35.64
N PRO A 104 -47.68 16.49 -36.09
CA PRO A 104 -47.93 15.07 -36.35
C PRO A 104 -46.91 14.45 -37.32
N ILE A 105 -46.47 15.20 -38.35
CA ILE A 105 -45.40 14.75 -39.25
C ILE A 105 -44.03 14.70 -38.55
N GLY A 106 -43.74 15.63 -37.65
CA GLY A 106 -42.54 15.59 -36.81
C GLY A 106 -42.45 14.32 -35.96
N GLN A 107 -43.59 13.91 -35.39
CA GLN A 107 -43.69 12.67 -34.60
C GLN A 107 -43.56 11.41 -35.47
N ALA A 108 -44.15 11.41 -36.67
CA ALA A 108 -43.97 10.32 -37.63
C ALA A 108 -42.51 10.17 -38.07
N VAL A 109 -41.81 11.29 -38.32
CA VAL A 109 -40.39 11.31 -38.71
C VAL A 109 -39.48 10.90 -37.56
N LEU A 110 -39.77 11.32 -36.32
CA LEU A 110 -39.05 10.91 -35.12
C LEU A 110 -39.10 9.39 -34.91
N HIS A 111 -40.27 8.77 -35.11
CA HIS A 111 -40.47 7.32 -34.98
C HIS A 111 -40.23 6.51 -36.27
N LEU A 112 -39.70 7.14 -37.33
CA LEU A 112 -39.35 6.50 -38.62
C LEU A 112 -40.54 5.78 -39.30
N ARG A 113 -41.77 6.29 -39.15
CA ARG A 113 -43.01 5.66 -39.68
C ARG A 113 -43.28 6.05 -41.13
N GLN A 114 -42.76 5.27 -42.09
CA GLN A 114 -42.78 5.64 -43.51
C GLN A 114 -44.18 5.83 -44.11
N THR A 115 -45.13 4.95 -43.77
CA THR A 115 -46.53 5.01 -44.27
C THR A 115 -47.25 6.26 -43.77
N SER A 116 -47.15 6.56 -42.47
CA SER A 116 -47.73 7.76 -41.88
C SER A 116 -47.09 9.05 -42.43
N ILE A 117 -45.77 9.06 -42.67
CA ILE A 117 -45.10 10.19 -43.33
C ILE A 117 -45.66 10.41 -44.73
N MET A 118 -45.86 9.34 -45.51
CA MET A 118 -46.40 9.41 -46.87
C MET A 118 -47.83 9.96 -46.89
N THR A 119 -48.72 9.46 -46.03
CA THR A 119 -50.12 9.92 -45.94
C THR A 119 -50.22 11.38 -45.48
N LEU A 120 -49.39 11.80 -44.52
CA LEU A 120 -49.36 13.18 -44.04
C LEU A 120 -48.80 14.16 -45.08
N LEU A 121 -47.82 13.74 -45.88
CA LEU A 121 -47.30 14.54 -47.01
C LEU A 121 -48.32 14.68 -48.14
N GLN A 122 -49.07 13.63 -48.46
CA GLN A 122 -50.19 13.68 -49.43
C GLN A 122 -51.31 14.62 -48.94
N SER A 123 -51.50 14.73 -47.63
CA SER A 123 -52.44 15.66 -46.99
C SER A 123 -51.91 17.09 -46.85
N ASN A 124 -50.77 17.42 -47.48
CA ASN A 124 -50.15 18.75 -47.51
C ASN A 124 -49.67 19.28 -46.13
N ALA A 125 -49.13 18.38 -45.29
CA ALA A 125 -48.49 18.75 -44.01
C ALA A 125 -47.22 19.61 -44.21
N ASP A 126 -46.95 20.52 -43.27
CA ASP A 126 -45.79 21.42 -43.35
C ASP A 126 -44.48 20.66 -43.08
N VAL A 127 -43.58 20.68 -44.07
CA VAL A 127 -42.27 20.02 -44.03
C VAL A 127 -41.18 20.87 -43.39
N ARG A 128 -41.50 22.10 -42.94
CA ARG A 128 -40.53 23.08 -42.41
C ARG A 128 -40.22 22.93 -40.91
N GLY A 129 -40.90 22.03 -40.22
CA GLY A 129 -40.70 21.85 -38.78
C GLY A 129 -39.33 21.24 -38.43
N LYS A 130 -38.96 21.34 -37.15
CA LYS A 130 -37.72 20.81 -36.59
C LYS A 130 -38.05 19.81 -35.47
N ILE A 131 -37.23 18.78 -35.34
CA ILE A 131 -37.35 17.74 -34.31
C ILE A 131 -36.29 18.01 -33.24
N GLY A 132 -36.71 18.11 -32.00
CA GLY A 132 -35.87 18.25 -30.83
C GLY A 132 -35.37 16.90 -30.37
N ILE A 133 -34.08 16.62 -30.59
CA ILE A 133 -33.45 15.40 -30.09
C ILE A 133 -32.80 15.72 -28.75
N LYS A 134 -33.22 15.02 -27.68
CA LYS A 134 -32.58 15.09 -26.37
C LYS A 134 -31.18 14.50 -26.47
N THR A 135 -30.16 15.34 -26.44
CA THR A 135 -28.78 14.89 -26.34
C THR A 135 -28.38 14.85 -24.87
N SER A 136 -28.05 13.66 -24.35
CA SER A 136 -27.40 13.54 -23.04
C SER A 136 -26.02 14.18 -23.16
N VAL A 137 -25.82 15.29 -22.45
CA VAL A 137 -24.49 15.85 -22.28
C VAL A 137 -23.88 15.11 -21.10
N SER A 138 -22.89 14.26 -21.34
CA SER A 138 -21.95 13.87 -20.30
C SER A 138 -21.05 15.06 -19.99
N SER A 139 -21.51 15.93 -19.08
CA SER A 139 -20.64 16.92 -18.45
C SER A 139 -20.54 16.62 -16.97
N THR A 140 -19.32 16.26 -16.56
CA THR A 140 -18.80 16.32 -15.22
C THR A 140 -18.78 17.76 -14.71
N SER A 141 -19.77 18.14 -13.89
CA SER A 141 -19.65 19.19 -12.86
C SER A 141 -20.86 19.06 -11.92
N SER A 142 -20.58 18.99 -10.63
CA SER A 142 -21.54 18.83 -9.53
C SER A 142 -22.53 19.99 -9.43
N GLY A 143 -23.79 19.67 -9.08
CA GLY A 143 -24.58 20.52 -8.18
C GLY A 143 -25.64 21.46 -8.76
N GLU A 144 -25.85 21.56 -10.08
CA GLU A 144 -27.00 22.30 -10.65
C GLU A 144 -27.84 21.42 -11.56
N ASP A 145 -29.17 21.58 -11.48
CA ASP A 145 -30.17 20.80 -12.20
C ASP A 145 -29.78 20.50 -13.65
N LYS A 146 -29.78 19.22 -14.03
CA LYS A 146 -29.44 18.74 -15.39
C LYS A 146 -30.34 19.41 -16.44
N LYS A 147 -29.89 20.53 -17.02
CA LYS A 147 -30.52 21.10 -18.22
C LYS A 147 -30.21 20.20 -19.41
N VAL A 148 -31.16 19.33 -19.76
CA VAL A 148 -31.13 18.54 -21.00
C VAL A 148 -31.01 19.50 -22.19
N LYS A 149 -29.88 19.47 -22.91
CA LYS A 149 -29.72 20.26 -24.14
C LYS A 149 -30.47 19.55 -25.27
N ILE A 150 -31.54 20.17 -25.75
CA ILE A 150 -32.32 19.68 -26.90
C ILE A 150 -31.68 20.25 -28.17
N LYS A 151 -31.27 19.37 -29.10
CA LYS A 151 -30.77 19.77 -30.41
C LYS A 151 -31.89 19.65 -31.44
N TYR A 152 -32.32 20.78 -31.99
CA TYR A 152 -33.31 20.81 -33.06
C TYR A 152 -32.66 20.48 -34.41
N VAL A 153 -33.18 19.47 -35.11
CA VAL A 153 -32.75 19.04 -36.46
C VAL A 153 -33.92 19.09 -37.44
N SER A 154 -33.66 19.24 -38.74
CA SER A 154 -34.71 19.21 -39.75
C SER A 154 -35.25 17.78 -39.98
N TYR A 155 -36.45 17.69 -40.54
CA TYR A 155 -37.01 16.39 -40.96
C TYR A 155 -36.13 15.69 -42.00
N PHE A 156 -35.54 16.47 -42.91
CA PHE A 156 -34.64 15.95 -43.94
C PHE A 156 -33.34 15.39 -43.34
N TYR A 157 -32.73 16.07 -42.37
CA TYR A 157 -31.55 15.59 -41.66
C TYR A 157 -31.81 14.23 -40.98
N HIS A 158 -32.94 14.10 -40.28
CA HIS A 158 -33.32 12.85 -39.61
C HIS A 158 -33.54 11.71 -40.63
N ALA A 159 -34.23 12.00 -41.74
CA ALA A 159 -34.47 11.03 -42.80
C ALA A 159 -33.17 10.55 -43.48
N VAL A 160 -32.24 11.46 -43.76
CA VAL A 160 -30.93 11.14 -44.36
C VAL A 160 -30.06 10.32 -43.40
N LYS A 161 -30.07 10.64 -42.11
CA LYS A 161 -29.31 9.91 -41.08
C LYS A 161 -29.74 8.45 -40.97
N HIS A 162 -31.04 8.17 -41.15
CA HIS A 162 -31.62 6.81 -41.11
C HIS A 162 -31.78 6.16 -42.49
N SER A 163 -31.13 6.70 -43.54
CA SER A 163 -31.10 6.12 -44.90
C SER A 163 -32.46 6.01 -45.59
N LEU A 164 -33.39 6.92 -45.31
CA LEU A 164 -34.76 6.92 -45.85
C LEU A 164 -34.87 7.66 -47.20
N THR A 165 -34.31 7.08 -48.27
CA THR A 165 -34.19 7.72 -49.60
C THR A 165 -35.53 8.11 -50.24
N GLY A 166 -36.56 7.24 -50.16
CA GLY A 166 -37.90 7.52 -50.70
C GLY A 166 -38.58 8.71 -50.01
N ILE A 167 -38.41 8.84 -48.69
CA ILE A 167 -38.93 9.98 -47.92
C ILE A 167 -38.17 11.26 -48.24
N CYS A 168 -36.85 11.19 -48.43
CA CYS A 168 -36.06 12.35 -48.88
C CYS A 168 -36.59 12.89 -50.23
N HIS A 169 -36.94 12.01 -51.18
CA HIS A 169 -37.54 12.42 -52.45
C HIS A 169 -38.93 13.05 -52.26
N MET A 170 -39.80 12.44 -51.43
CA MET A 170 -41.13 12.99 -51.14
C MET A 170 -41.08 14.36 -50.44
N LEU A 171 -40.14 14.57 -49.51
CA LEU A 171 -39.94 15.87 -48.87
C LEU A 171 -39.52 16.95 -49.87
N LEU A 172 -38.69 16.61 -50.87
CA LEU A 172 -38.29 17.54 -51.93
C LEU A 172 -39.47 17.87 -52.87
N THR A 173 -40.29 16.87 -53.23
CA THR A 173 -41.52 17.09 -54.01
C THR A 173 -42.53 17.96 -53.26
N ALA A 174 -42.56 17.85 -51.92
CA ALA A 174 -43.35 18.70 -51.03
C ALA A 174 -42.73 20.10 -50.76
N LYS A 175 -41.82 20.57 -51.63
CA LYS A 175 -41.19 21.90 -51.59
C LYS A 175 -40.32 22.19 -50.36
N PHE A 176 -39.63 21.18 -49.81
CA PHE A 176 -38.59 21.41 -48.79
C PHE A 176 -37.44 22.29 -49.35
N TYR A 177 -36.80 23.08 -48.48
CA TYR A 177 -35.73 24.00 -48.92
C TYR A 177 -34.52 23.25 -49.46
N HIS A 178 -34.31 23.35 -50.77
CA HIS A 178 -33.25 22.62 -51.48
C HIS A 178 -31.84 22.89 -50.93
N ARG A 179 -31.54 24.13 -50.53
CA ARG A 179 -30.26 24.49 -49.90
C ARG A 179 -30.06 23.86 -48.52
N GLN A 180 -31.12 23.73 -47.73
CA GLN A 180 -31.09 23.05 -46.43
C GLN A 180 -30.94 21.54 -46.62
N ALA A 181 -31.57 20.96 -47.65
CA ALA A 181 -31.41 19.54 -47.99
C ALA A 181 -29.96 19.19 -48.36
N ILE A 182 -29.28 20.05 -49.15
CA ILE A 182 -27.85 19.90 -49.46
C ILE A 182 -27.01 19.98 -48.18
N GLU A 183 -27.31 20.93 -47.28
CA GLU A 183 -26.59 21.09 -46.01
C GLU A 183 -26.75 19.89 -45.08
N ASP A 184 -27.97 19.37 -44.97
CA ASP A 184 -28.30 18.24 -44.14
C ASP A 184 -27.67 16.95 -44.70
N ALA A 185 -27.64 16.79 -46.04
CA ALA A 185 -26.96 15.68 -46.71
C ALA A 185 -25.44 15.71 -46.50
N VAL A 186 -24.82 16.89 -46.60
CA VAL A 186 -23.40 17.11 -46.29
C VAL A 186 -23.14 16.81 -44.81
N SER A 187 -23.96 17.33 -43.91
CA SER A 187 -23.79 17.16 -42.46
C SER A 187 -23.94 15.71 -41.98
N CYS A 188 -24.69 14.89 -42.71
CA CYS A 188 -24.79 13.44 -42.49
C CYS A 188 -23.69 12.63 -43.22
N GLY A 189 -22.82 13.29 -43.98
CA GLY A 189 -21.76 12.65 -44.76
C GLY A 189 -22.27 11.76 -45.90
N GLN A 190 -23.44 12.07 -46.47
CA GLN A 190 -24.02 11.34 -47.62
C GLN A 190 -23.61 12.06 -48.92
N PHE A 191 -22.37 11.85 -49.34
CA PHE A 191 -21.76 12.55 -50.48
C PHE A 191 -22.46 12.24 -51.82
N GLN A 192 -22.95 11.02 -52.04
CA GLN A 192 -23.67 10.67 -53.26
C GLN A 192 -25.00 11.40 -53.41
N LEU A 193 -25.77 11.49 -52.33
CA LEU A 193 -27.02 12.26 -52.32
C LEU A 193 -26.73 13.75 -52.51
N THR A 194 -25.69 14.26 -51.86
CA THR A 194 -25.24 15.65 -52.01
C THR A 194 -24.91 15.98 -53.47
N HIS A 195 -24.10 15.14 -54.12
CA HIS A 195 -23.71 15.31 -55.52
C HIS A 195 -24.93 15.31 -56.45
N ASN A 196 -25.88 14.39 -56.24
CA ASN A 196 -27.11 14.34 -57.03
C ASN A 196 -27.99 15.60 -56.83
N LEU A 197 -28.10 16.11 -55.60
CA LEU A 197 -28.84 17.33 -55.30
C LEU A 197 -28.18 18.58 -55.90
N MET A 198 -26.84 18.60 -56.00
CA MET A 198 -26.09 19.67 -56.65
C MET A 198 -26.21 19.64 -58.18
N ILE A 199 -26.14 18.47 -58.81
CA ILE A 199 -26.42 18.33 -60.25
C ILE A 199 -27.83 18.84 -60.57
N ALA A 200 -28.81 18.49 -59.73
CA ALA A 200 -30.17 18.99 -59.89
C ALA A 200 -30.25 20.53 -59.83
N THR A 201 -29.42 21.21 -59.03
CA THR A 201 -29.34 22.69 -59.01
C THR A 201 -28.67 23.32 -60.21
N GLU A 202 -27.72 22.61 -60.84
CA GLU A 202 -27.07 23.06 -62.07
C GLU A 202 -28.06 22.98 -63.25
N VAL A 203 -28.86 21.93 -63.32
CA VAL A 203 -29.91 21.75 -64.33
C VAL A 203 -31.02 22.81 -64.23
N THR A 204 -31.34 23.27 -63.01
CA THR A 204 -32.33 24.33 -62.78
C THR A 204 -31.75 25.76 -62.86
N ASN A 205 -30.44 25.90 -63.17
CA ASN A 205 -29.70 27.16 -63.29
C ASN A 205 -29.71 28.06 -62.03
N ASP A 206 -29.86 27.45 -60.85
CA ASP A 206 -30.12 28.13 -59.58
C ASP A 206 -28.85 28.17 -58.69
N LEU A 207 -27.69 28.43 -59.32
CA LEU A 207 -26.34 28.44 -58.73
C LEU A 207 -26.20 29.39 -57.52
N ARG A 208 -27.08 30.40 -57.42
CA ARG A 208 -27.17 31.31 -56.27
C ARG A 208 -27.50 30.60 -54.96
N LEU A 209 -28.07 29.40 -54.99
CA LEU A 209 -28.39 28.63 -53.78
C LEU A 209 -27.12 28.11 -53.09
N LEU A 210 -26.11 27.70 -53.86
CA LEU A 210 -24.86 27.12 -53.33
C LEU A 210 -23.99 28.15 -52.59
N THR A 211 -24.11 29.43 -52.95
CA THR A 211 -23.37 30.54 -52.32
C THR A 211 -24.07 31.15 -51.11
N ARG A 212 -25.33 30.77 -50.82
CA ARG A 212 -26.06 31.25 -49.63
C ARG A 212 -25.46 30.71 -48.33
N LEU A 213 -25.41 31.58 -47.34
CA LEU A 213 -24.98 31.27 -45.98
C LEU A 213 -26.15 30.76 -45.14
N ASN A 214 -25.87 29.88 -44.18
CA ASN A 214 -26.86 29.43 -43.20
C ASN A 214 -27.02 30.43 -42.03
N ASP A 215 -27.90 30.11 -41.08
CA ASP A 215 -28.18 30.95 -39.90
C ASP A 215 -26.94 31.22 -39.02
N SER A 216 -25.91 30.39 -39.11
CA SER A 216 -24.62 30.55 -38.41
C SER A 216 -23.56 31.33 -39.20
N GLY A 217 -23.92 31.85 -40.38
CA GLY A 217 -22.99 32.52 -41.29
C GLY A 217 -22.03 31.55 -41.99
N GLU A 218 -22.38 30.28 -42.11
CA GLU A 218 -21.52 29.25 -42.69
C GLU A 218 -21.88 28.98 -44.15
N ASN A 219 -20.86 28.80 -44.97
CA ASN A 219 -21.02 28.28 -46.33
C ASN A 219 -20.94 26.74 -46.34
N LEU A 220 -21.23 26.13 -47.49
CA LEU A 220 -21.18 24.67 -47.65
C LEU A 220 -19.78 24.06 -47.44
N LEU A 221 -18.70 24.84 -47.58
CA LEU A 221 -17.35 24.37 -47.28
C LEU A 221 -17.11 24.25 -45.77
N HIS A 222 -17.72 25.08 -44.93
CA HIS A 222 -17.67 24.93 -43.47
C HIS A 222 -18.41 23.68 -43.01
N THR A 223 -19.57 23.40 -43.59
CA THR A 223 -20.37 22.23 -43.24
C THR A 223 -19.67 20.95 -43.71
N LEU A 224 -19.04 20.95 -44.89
CA LEU A 224 -18.18 19.88 -45.38
C LEU A 224 -16.97 19.64 -44.47
N ALA A 225 -16.31 20.71 -43.99
CA ALA A 225 -15.15 20.62 -43.11
C ALA A 225 -15.47 20.11 -41.70
N LYS A 226 -16.73 20.19 -41.26
CA LYS A 226 -17.19 19.65 -39.97
C LYS A 226 -17.47 18.16 -39.98
N VAL A 227 -17.59 17.55 -41.16
CA VAL A 227 -17.92 16.12 -41.31
C VAL A 227 -16.74 15.26 -40.85
N ASP A 228 -17.06 14.20 -40.14
CA ASP A 228 -16.15 13.19 -39.62
C ASP A 228 -16.09 11.99 -40.58
N LYS A 229 -15.82 12.27 -41.87
CA LYS A 229 -15.63 11.26 -42.91
C LYS A 229 -14.38 11.61 -43.73
N PRO A 230 -13.64 10.62 -44.24
CA PRO A 230 -12.47 10.87 -45.05
C PRO A 230 -12.83 11.66 -46.31
N PHE A 231 -11.95 12.56 -46.72
CA PHE A 231 -12.12 13.38 -47.93
C PHE A 231 -11.86 12.55 -49.19
N ASP A 232 -12.84 11.71 -49.54
CA ASP A 232 -12.82 10.79 -50.67
C ASP A 232 -12.97 11.49 -52.04
N LYS A 233 -12.94 10.70 -53.13
CA LYS A 233 -13.04 11.22 -54.51
C LYS A 233 -14.31 12.06 -54.71
N LEU A 234 -15.40 11.67 -54.07
CA LEU A 234 -16.70 12.31 -54.23
C LEU A 234 -16.81 13.61 -53.41
N ALA A 235 -16.30 13.63 -52.18
CA ALA A 235 -16.14 14.84 -51.38
C ALA A 235 -15.24 15.87 -52.06
N ARG A 236 -14.19 15.41 -52.77
CA ARG A 236 -13.34 16.26 -53.61
C ARG A 236 -14.09 16.86 -54.79
N THR A 237 -14.88 16.06 -55.51
CA THR A 237 -15.74 16.57 -56.60
C THR A 237 -16.73 17.60 -56.09
N ILE A 238 -17.37 17.35 -54.94
CA ILE A 238 -18.29 18.30 -54.28
C ILE A 238 -17.57 19.59 -53.90
N ALA A 239 -16.35 19.50 -53.36
CA ALA A 239 -15.60 20.70 -53.00
C ALA A 239 -15.21 21.53 -54.25
N TRP A 240 -14.82 20.88 -55.35
CA TRP A 240 -14.56 21.57 -56.63
C TRP A 240 -15.80 22.24 -57.19
N THR A 241 -16.94 21.55 -57.24
CA THR A 241 -18.19 22.14 -57.74
C THR A 241 -18.66 23.31 -56.89
N LEU A 242 -18.41 23.29 -55.56
CA LEU A 242 -18.68 24.45 -54.70
C LEU A 242 -17.77 25.65 -55.00
N VAL A 243 -16.48 25.42 -55.25
CA VAL A 243 -15.53 26.48 -55.59
C VAL A 243 -15.83 27.05 -56.98
N ASP A 244 -16.12 26.21 -57.97
CA ASP A 244 -16.50 26.60 -59.33
C ASP A 244 -17.84 27.37 -59.34
N ALA A 245 -18.76 27.04 -58.43
CA ALA A 245 -19.99 27.79 -58.20
C ALA A 245 -19.78 29.13 -57.45
N GLY A 246 -18.54 29.50 -57.11
CA GLY A 246 -18.19 30.78 -56.50
C GLY A 246 -18.24 30.83 -54.97
N VAL A 247 -18.24 29.67 -54.29
CA VAL A 247 -18.19 29.63 -52.81
C VAL A 247 -16.80 30.01 -52.31
N ASN A 248 -16.69 31.12 -51.58
CA ASN A 248 -15.40 31.61 -51.07
C ASN A 248 -14.79 30.66 -49.99
N PRO A 249 -13.62 30.03 -50.23
CA PRO A 249 -12.95 29.14 -49.27
C PRO A 249 -12.41 29.83 -48.02
N SER A 250 -12.24 31.16 -48.07
CA SER A 250 -11.72 32.00 -46.97
C SER A 250 -12.82 32.71 -46.16
N HIS A 251 -14.09 32.42 -46.45
CA HIS A 251 -15.21 33.03 -45.71
C HIS A 251 -15.14 32.72 -44.21
N ARG A 252 -15.60 33.67 -43.39
CA ARG A 252 -15.61 33.57 -41.92
C ARG A 252 -17.04 33.45 -41.45
N ASN A 253 -17.32 32.44 -40.63
CA ASN A 253 -18.61 32.33 -39.96
C ASN A 253 -18.76 33.36 -38.84
N LYS A 254 -19.91 33.36 -38.15
CA LYS A 254 -20.20 34.28 -37.02
C LYS A 254 -19.24 34.17 -35.82
N LYS A 255 -18.33 33.19 -35.80
CA LYS A 255 -17.26 33.05 -34.78
C LYS A 255 -15.88 33.43 -35.31
N GLY A 256 -15.82 33.99 -36.52
CA GLY A 256 -14.59 34.29 -37.23
C GLY A 256 -13.85 33.08 -37.79
N ASN A 257 -14.35 31.85 -37.62
CA ASN A 257 -13.69 30.63 -38.09
C ASN A 257 -13.87 30.47 -39.60
N THR A 258 -12.82 30.01 -40.28
CA THR A 258 -12.86 29.59 -41.70
C THR A 258 -13.03 28.08 -41.82
N ALA A 259 -13.33 27.58 -43.03
CA ALA A 259 -13.34 26.13 -43.30
C ALA A 259 -12.00 25.45 -42.93
N LEU A 260 -10.88 26.19 -43.02
CA LEU A 260 -9.55 25.71 -42.62
C LEU A 260 -9.45 25.37 -41.13
N HIS A 261 -10.11 26.14 -40.25
CA HIS A 261 -10.12 25.88 -38.80
C HIS A 261 -10.83 24.56 -38.46
N TYR A 262 -11.93 24.27 -39.14
CA TYR A 262 -12.67 23.02 -38.95
C TYR A 262 -11.94 21.82 -39.55
N ALA A 263 -11.32 22.00 -40.73
CA ALA A 263 -10.50 20.96 -41.35
C ALA A 263 -9.27 20.59 -40.49
N ALA A 264 -8.62 21.58 -39.88
CA ALA A 264 -7.48 21.36 -38.98
C ALA A 264 -7.91 20.65 -37.69
N LYS A 265 -9.06 21.02 -37.11
CA LYS A 265 -9.62 20.36 -35.92
C LYS A 265 -9.92 18.87 -36.13
N ASN A 266 -10.37 18.49 -37.33
CA ASN A 266 -10.74 17.12 -37.68
C ASN A 266 -9.58 16.31 -38.31
N GLY A 267 -8.37 16.85 -38.39
CA GLY A 267 -7.22 16.09 -38.93
C GLY A 267 -7.24 15.84 -40.44
N ASN A 268 -8.15 16.48 -41.20
CA ASN A 268 -8.36 16.20 -42.62
C ASN A 268 -7.31 16.84 -43.54
N ILE A 269 -6.12 16.24 -43.65
CA ILE A 269 -4.98 16.75 -44.44
C ILE A 269 -5.36 17.03 -45.91
N HIS A 270 -6.08 16.13 -46.57
CA HIS A 270 -6.47 16.32 -47.98
C HIS A 270 -7.40 17.52 -48.20
N LEU A 271 -8.25 17.84 -47.22
CA LEU A 271 -9.09 19.03 -47.28
C LEU A 271 -8.27 20.30 -46.96
N LEU A 272 -7.29 20.22 -46.06
CA LEU A 272 -6.33 21.30 -45.82
C LEU A 272 -5.55 21.64 -47.09
N ASP A 273 -5.01 20.65 -47.80
CA ASP A 273 -4.30 20.85 -49.07
C ASP A 273 -5.22 21.49 -50.13
N PHE A 274 -6.47 21.00 -50.26
CA PHE A 274 -7.45 21.56 -51.20
C PHE A 274 -7.78 23.03 -50.90
N LEU A 275 -7.99 23.39 -49.63
CA LEU A 275 -8.31 24.76 -49.23
C LEU A 275 -7.12 25.71 -49.47
N LEU A 276 -5.89 25.27 -49.17
CA LEU A 276 -4.68 26.07 -49.42
C LEU A 276 -4.39 26.24 -50.91
N HIS A 277 -4.62 25.20 -51.73
CA HIS A 277 -4.46 25.30 -53.18
C HIS A 277 -5.42 26.33 -53.80
N ASN A 278 -6.62 26.47 -53.24
CA ASN A 278 -7.62 27.47 -53.62
C ASN A 278 -7.46 28.83 -52.91
N LYS A 279 -6.21 29.22 -52.59
CA LYS A 279 -5.83 30.53 -52.01
C LYS A 279 -6.48 30.86 -50.66
N CYS A 280 -6.85 29.87 -49.84
CA CYS A 280 -7.29 30.12 -48.48
C CYS A 280 -6.13 30.68 -47.61
N ARG A 281 -6.41 31.67 -46.76
CA ARG A 281 -5.40 32.32 -45.91
C ARG A 281 -5.02 31.40 -44.74
N LEU A 282 -3.74 31.00 -44.70
CA LEU A 282 -3.18 30.05 -43.73
C LEU A 282 -3.27 30.53 -42.27
N ASN A 283 -2.83 31.78 -42.01
CA ASN A 283 -2.72 32.36 -40.67
C ASN A 283 -3.93 33.24 -40.30
N GLN A 284 -5.08 33.01 -40.93
CA GLN A 284 -6.28 33.81 -40.65
C GLN A 284 -6.75 33.55 -39.21
N LEU A 285 -6.95 34.63 -38.44
CA LEU A 285 -7.39 34.54 -37.05
C LEU A 285 -8.92 34.49 -36.92
N ASN A 286 -9.40 33.67 -35.99
CA ASN A 286 -10.80 33.68 -35.55
C ASN A 286 -11.07 34.83 -34.55
N GLU A 287 -12.28 34.93 -34.00
CA GLU A 287 -12.63 35.98 -33.03
C GLU A 287 -11.91 35.84 -31.67
N GLU A 288 -11.36 34.66 -31.36
CA GLU A 288 -10.57 34.39 -30.16
C GLU A 288 -9.07 34.64 -30.37
N GLY A 289 -8.66 35.09 -31.56
CA GLY A 289 -7.26 35.32 -31.92
C GLY A 289 -6.49 34.03 -32.24
N GLU A 290 -7.17 32.92 -32.48
CA GLU A 290 -6.55 31.63 -32.75
C GLU A 290 -6.30 31.45 -34.26
N THR A 291 -5.14 30.93 -34.63
CA THR A 291 -4.89 30.40 -35.98
C THR A 291 -5.53 29.03 -36.15
N ALA A 292 -5.66 28.53 -37.38
CA ALA A 292 -6.19 27.18 -37.64
C ALA A 292 -5.38 26.09 -36.90
N LEU A 293 -4.07 26.27 -36.77
CA LEU A 293 -3.18 25.36 -36.02
C LEU A 293 -3.47 25.41 -34.51
N LEU A 294 -3.51 26.61 -33.91
CA LEU A 294 -3.78 26.77 -32.48
C LEU A 294 -5.19 26.29 -32.10
N TYR A 295 -6.18 26.57 -32.96
CA TYR A 295 -7.55 26.10 -32.83
C TYR A 295 -7.65 24.56 -32.82
N ALA A 296 -6.89 23.88 -33.67
CA ALA A 296 -6.87 22.42 -33.73
C ALA A 296 -6.28 21.80 -32.44
N MET A 297 -5.22 22.40 -31.90
CA MET A 297 -4.59 21.91 -30.67
C MET A 297 -5.51 22.08 -29.46
N LYS A 298 -6.21 23.22 -29.33
CA LYS A 298 -7.11 23.49 -28.19
C LYS A 298 -8.46 22.76 -28.24
N ARG A 299 -9.03 22.53 -29.43
CA ARG A 299 -10.47 22.17 -29.58
C ARG A 299 -10.75 20.81 -30.25
N SER A 300 -9.75 20.00 -30.57
CA SER A 300 -9.99 18.66 -31.11
C SER A 300 -10.61 17.74 -30.03
N LYS A 301 -11.54 16.86 -30.43
CA LYS A 301 -12.47 16.17 -29.51
C LYS A 301 -11.79 15.02 -28.74
N LYS A 302 -12.20 14.79 -27.48
CA LYS A 302 -12.08 13.50 -26.77
C LYS A 302 -13.10 12.52 -27.35
N LEU A 303 -12.66 11.43 -27.96
CA LEU A 303 -13.53 10.31 -28.34
C LEU A 303 -12.97 9.02 -27.74
N TYR A 304 -13.78 8.36 -26.93
CA TYR A 304 -13.49 7.04 -26.36
C TYR A 304 -13.08 6.06 -27.47
N GLY A 305 -11.79 5.69 -27.54
CA GLY A 305 -11.31 4.54 -28.33
C GLY A 305 -10.04 4.78 -29.16
N LYS A 306 -8.90 4.36 -28.61
CA LYS A 306 -7.65 3.87 -29.24
C LYS A 306 -6.91 4.62 -30.39
N CYS A 307 -7.40 5.70 -31.02
CA CYS A 307 -6.72 6.30 -32.20
C CYS A 307 -6.53 7.84 -32.20
N GLU A 308 -6.39 8.52 -31.05
CA GLU A 308 -6.25 10.00 -31.01
C GLU A 308 -4.85 10.54 -31.37
N GLU A 309 -3.78 9.80 -31.09
CA GLU A 309 -2.39 10.33 -31.10
C GLU A 309 -1.89 10.62 -32.51
N VAL A 310 -2.27 9.80 -33.49
CA VAL A 310 -1.70 9.87 -34.84
C VAL A 310 -2.19 11.13 -35.60
N GLU A 311 -3.40 11.62 -35.34
CA GLU A 311 -4.00 12.70 -36.14
C GLU A 311 -3.56 14.12 -35.73
N CYS A 312 -3.38 14.40 -34.44
CA CYS A 312 -2.92 15.72 -33.99
C CYS A 312 -1.45 15.98 -34.38
N PHE A 313 -0.57 14.97 -34.23
CA PHE A 313 0.82 15.07 -34.71
C PHE A 313 0.91 15.11 -36.23
N LYS A 314 0.00 14.44 -36.96
CA LYS A 314 -0.13 14.57 -38.43
C LYS A 314 -0.42 16.01 -38.85
N VAL A 315 -1.34 16.69 -38.16
CA VAL A 315 -1.67 18.10 -38.42
C VAL A 315 -0.48 19.01 -38.09
N LEU A 316 0.15 18.83 -36.93
CA LEU A 316 1.34 19.60 -36.53
C LEU A 316 2.48 19.43 -37.55
N LYS A 317 2.78 18.20 -37.96
CA LYS A 317 3.78 17.88 -38.99
C LYS A 317 3.43 18.52 -40.34
N TYR A 318 2.17 18.48 -40.74
CA TYR A 318 1.70 19.07 -42.00
C TYR A 318 1.88 20.59 -42.03
N PHE A 319 1.45 21.30 -40.99
CA PHE A 319 1.58 22.76 -40.93
C PHE A 319 3.05 23.20 -40.84
N LEU A 320 3.90 22.50 -40.07
CA LEU A 320 5.34 22.79 -39.99
C LEU A 320 6.08 22.53 -41.32
N GLY A 321 5.51 21.73 -42.23
CA GLY A 321 6.06 21.48 -43.57
C GLY A 321 5.68 22.52 -44.63
N LYS A 322 4.83 23.52 -44.32
CA LYS A 322 4.39 24.55 -45.26
C LYS A 322 5.11 25.87 -44.99
N SER A 323 5.66 26.48 -46.03
CA SER A 323 6.29 27.81 -45.93
C SER A 323 5.25 28.90 -45.59
N GLY A 324 5.55 29.75 -44.60
CA GLY A 324 4.72 30.91 -44.22
C GLY A 324 3.71 30.69 -43.09
N ILE A 325 3.78 29.59 -42.34
CA ILE A 325 2.99 29.37 -41.11
C ILE A 325 3.50 30.27 -39.97
N ASP A 326 2.59 30.93 -39.24
CA ASP A 326 2.94 31.67 -38.02
C ASP A 326 2.84 30.76 -36.79
N ILE A 327 3.99 30.29 -36.33
CA ILE A 327 4.13 29.43 -35.14
C ILE A 327 4.19 30.24 -33.83
N HIS A 328 4.41 31.56 -33.92
CA HIS A 328 4.53 32.45 -32.76
C HIS A 328 3.20 33.13 -32.40
N ALA A 329 2.14 32.85 -33.16
CA ALA A 329 0.82 33.37 -32.92
C ALA A 329 0.33 33.05 -31.49
N LYS A 330 -0.12 34.10 -30.80
CA LYS A 330 -0.74 34.02 -29.47
C LYS A 330 -2.22 34.34 -29.60
N ASP A 331 -3.06 33.59 -28.90
CA ASP A 331 -4.48 33.92 -28.81
C ASP A 331 -4.73 35.12 -27.87
N LYS A 332 -5.99 35.56 -27.77
CA LYS A 332 -6.38 36.66 -26.88
C LYS A 332 -6.13 36.38 -25.40
N SER A 333 -5.96 35.11 -25.01
CA SER A 333 -5.58 34.70 -23.64
C SER A 333 -4.06 34.60 -23.44
N GLY A 334 -3.24 34.89 -24.45
CA GLY A 334 -1.79 34.79 -24.37
C GLY A 334 -1.25 33.36 -24.49
N SER A 335 -2.09 32.38 -24.83
CA SER A 335 -1.68 31.00 -25.09
C SER A 335 -1.06 30.91 -26.48
N ASN A 336 0.07 30.21 -26.59
CA ASN A 336 0.74 29.92 -27.85
C ASN A 336 0.62 28.43 -28.18
N ILE A 337 1.28 28.00 -29.27
CA ILE A 337 1.23 26.61 -29.71
C ILE A 337 1.86 25.65 -28.68
N LEU A 338 2.93 26.08 -28.01
CA LEU A 338 3.63 25.27 -27.02
C LEU A 338 2.76 25.06 -25.78
N THR A 339 2.14 26.10 -25.24
CA THR A 339 1.24 25.97 -24.08
C THR A 339 0.00 25.15 -24.39
N ALA A 340 -0.56 25.27 -25.59
CA ALA A 340 -1.70 24.45 -26.03
C ALA A 340 -1.34 22.96 -26.18
N VAL A 341 -0.12 22.65 -26.62
CA VAL A 341 0.40 21.28 -26.68
C VAL A 341 0.65 20.74 -25.27
N LEU A 342 1.26 21.52 -24.39
CA LEU A 342 1.51 21.12 -23.00
C LEU A 342 0.20 20.85 -22.26
N ASP A 343 -0.78 21.78 -22.29
CA ASP A 343 -2.08 21.65 -21.62
C ASP A 343 -2.86 20.39 -22.04
N ARG A 344 -2.66 19.91 -23.26
CA ARG A 344 -3.41 18.76 -23.80
C ARG A 344 -2.79 17.41 -23.45
N PHE A 345 -1.46 17.35 -23.36
CA PHE A 345 -0.72 16.09 -23.23
C PHE A 345 -0.09 15.89 -21.83
N VAL A 346 -0.43 16.74 -20.85
CA VAL A 346 0.03 16.64 -19.44
C VAL A 346 -0.05 15.21 -18.88
N ASP A 347 -1.18 14.55 -19.06
CA ASP A 347 -1.45 13.23 -18.47
C ASP A 347 -0.58 12.08 -19.05
N LYS A 348 0.08 12.28 -20.21
CA LYS A 348 0.82 11.23 -20.94
C LYS A 348 2.33 11.50 -21.08
N MET A 349 2.84 12.63 -20.61
CA MET A 349 4.28 12.97 -20.69
C MET A 349 5.19 12.02 -19.89
N ALA A 350 4.64 11.33 -18.88
CA ALA A 350 5.39 10.37 -18.08
C ALA A 350 5.73 9.07 -18.84
N SER A 351 5.02 8.77 -19.95
CA SER A 351 5.08 7.46 -20.62
C SER A 351 5.73 7.44 -22.01
N ASP A 352 5.77 8.56 -22.76
CA ASP A 352 6.24 8.57 -24.16
C ASP A 352 7.28 9.68 -24.44
N ARG A 353 8.49 9.27 -24.81
CA ARG A 353 9.62 10.17 -25.13
C ARG A 353 9.47 10.89 -26.47
N SER A 354 8.61 10.43 -27.38
CA SER A 354 8.38 11.05 -28.69
C SER A 354 7.84 12.49 -28.59
N PHE A 355 7.21 12.82 -27.46
CA PHE A 355 6.67 14.13 -27.15
C PHE A 355 7.75 15.22 -26.97
N PHE A 356 8.89 14.86 -26.35
CA PHE A 356 9.99 15.78 -26.12
C PHE A 356 10.66 16.24 -27.43
N VAL A 357 10.61 15.41 -28.48
CA VAL A 357 11.14 15.75 -29.82
C VAL A 357 10.37 16.92 -30.44
N TRP A 358 9.05 16.97 -30.24
CA TRP A 358 8.22 18.06 -30.76
C TRP A 358 8.37 19.35 -29.94
N ILE A 359 8.53 19.23 -28.62
CA ILE A 359 8.88 20.39 -27.77
C ILE A 359 10.24 20.96 -28.19
N ASP A 360 11.26 20.12 -28.34
CA ASP A 360 12.59 20.52 -28.78
C ASP A 360 12.54 21.20 -30.16
N LYS A 361 11.75 20.64 -31.10
CA LYS A 361 11.55 21.26 -32.42
C LYS A 361 10.87 22.63 -32.34
N LEU A 362 9.82 22.79 -31.53
CA LEU A 362 9.14 24.08 -31.36
C LEU A 362 10.04 25.13 -30.69
N LEU A 363 10.87 24.72 -29.74
CA LEU A 363 11.85 25.59 -29.08
C LEU A 363 12.98 26.01 -30.02
N LYS A 364 13.48 25.09 -30.87
CA LYS A 364 14.48 25.40 -31.91
C LYS A 364 14.00 26.40 -32.94
N GLU A 365 12.71 26.39 -33.27
CA GLU A 365 12.07 27.37 -34.13
C GLU A 365 11.76 28.71 -33.41
N GLY A 366 12.12 28.86 -32.13
CA GLY A 366 12.04 30.12 -31.38
C GLY A 366 10.66 30.44 -30.79
N VAL A 367 9.79 29.44 -30.57
CA VAL A 367 8.50 29.66 -29.91
C VAL A 367 8.73 30.05 -28.45
N ASP A 368 8.13 31.17 -28.03
CA ASP A 368 8.25 31.71 -26.67
C ASP A 368 7.77 30.69 -25.63
N PRO A 369 8.61 30.24 -24.69
CA PRO A 369 8.19 29.31 -23.65
C PRO A 369 7.27 29.95 -22.60
N ASN A 370 7.15 31.29 -22.57
CA ASN A 370 6.42 32.04 -21.55
C ASN A 370 4.96 32.36 -21.94
N GLY A 371 4.31 31.47 -22.69
CA GLY A 371 2.87 31.61 -22.98
C GLY A 371 2.01 31.43 -21.72
N MET A 372 0.81 32.00 -21.69
CA MET A 372 -0.17 31.75 -20.63
C MET A 372 -0.88 30.40 -20.85
N PHE A 373 -0.95 29.57 -19.81
CA PHE A 373 -1.73 28.33 -19.81
C PHE A 373 -3.21 28.63 -19.63
N VAL A 374 -4.07 27.98 -20.40
CA VAL A 374 -5.53 28.22 -20.37
C VAL A 374 -6.18 27.45 -19.22
N SER A 375 -5.57 26.32 -18.81
CA SER A 375 -6.00 25.52 -17.66
C SER A 375 -5.89 26.28 -16.32
N LEU A 376 -4.88 27.13 -16.16
CA LEU A 376 -4.66 27.98 -14.97
C LEU A 376 -5.60 29.19 -14.88
N ALA A 377 -6.28 29.56 -15.97
CA ALA A 377 -7.22 30.69 -15.99
C ALA A 377 -8.64 30.31 -15.51
N ARG A 378 -8.95 29.01 -15.35
CA ARG A 378 -10.21 28.54 -14.76
C ARG A 378 -9.95 28.13 -13.31
N ASN A 379 -10.50 28.90 -12.37
CA ASN A 379 -10.46 28.63 -10.93
C ASN A 379 -11.13 27.30 -10.50
N ASP A 380 -11.61 26.47 -11.43
CA ASP A 380 -12.43 25.27 -11.15
C ASP A 380 -11.62 23.97 -10.97
N LEU A 381 -10.28 24.03 -10.96
CA LEU A 381 -9.43 22.84 -10.73
C LEU A 381 -9.47 22.34 -9.27
N PHE A 382 -10.04 23.12 -8.35
CA PHE A 382 -9.99 22.87 -6.90
C PHE A 382 -11.31 22.37 -6.27
N GLU A 383 -12.44 22.27 -7.00
CA GLU A 383 -13.74 21.88 -6.39
C GLU A 383 -14.37 20.59 -6.95
N ASN A 384 -13.67 19.82 -7.78
CA ASN A 384 -14.27 18.59 -8.32
C ASN A 384 -14.04 17.39 -7.39
N LYS A 385 -15.02 17.08 -6.54
CA LYS A 385 -15.03 15.94 -5.58
C LYS A 385 -14.78 14.55 -6.21
N ALA A 386 -14.81 14.41 -7.54
CA ALA A 386 -14.44 13.17 -8.24
C ALA A 386 -12.92 12.91 -8.31
N LEU A 387 -12.08 13.85 -7.84
CA LEU A 387 -10.61 13.83 -7.90
C LEU A 387 -9.94 13.29 -6.60
N ALA A 388 -10.71 12.73 -5.67
CA ALA A 388 -10.25 12.40 -4.32
C ALA A 388 -9.51 11.05 -4.19
N ASP A 389 -9.52 10.18 -5.20
CA ASP A 389 -8.86 8.87 -5.12
C ASP A 389 -7.59 8.82 -6.00
N SER A 390 -6.42 8.69 -5.35
CA SER A 390 -5.11 8.28 -5.92
C SER A 390 -4.34 9.18 -6.93
N SER A 391 -4.85 10.31 -7.41
CA SER A 391 -4.29 11.03 -8.58
C SER A 391 -3.49 12.34 -8.34
N VAL A 392 -3.09 12.65 -7.10
CA VAL A 392 -2.29 13.87 -6.78
C VAL A 392 -0.77 13.64 -6.88
N SER A 393 -0.28 12.39 -6.80
CA SER A 393 1.11 12.05 -7.17
C SER A 393 1.41 12.44 -8.63
N LEU A 394 0.41 12.29 -9.52
CA LEU A 394 0.40 12.83 -10.89
C LEU A 394 0.35 14.36 -10.98
N LYS A 395 -0.22 15.07 -10.00
CA LYS A 395 -0.20 16.55 -9.96
C LYS A 395 1.17 17.11 -9.56
N MET A 396 2.01 16.33 -8.86
CA MET A 396 3.33 16.78 -8.40
C MET A 396 4.53 16.31 -9.23
N THR A 397 4.43 15.21 -9.96
CA THR A 397 5.33 14.97 -11.09
C THR A 397 5.16 16.06 -12.17
N ALA A 398 3.92 16.54 -12.36
CA ALA A 398 3.59 17.58 -13.34
C ALA A 398 4.18 18.97 -13.03
N LEU A 399 4.42 19.30 -11.74
CA LEU A 399 5.14 20.51 -11.34
C LEU A 399 6.67 20.30 -11.37
N ASN A 400 7.15 19.09 -11.07
CA ASN A 400 8.56 18.71 -11.11
C ASN A 400 9.14 18.70 -12.54
N LEU A 401 8.35 18.35 -13.58
CA LEU A 401 8.78 18.43 -14.99
C LEU A 401 8.76 19.86 -15.57
N MET A 402 7.86 20.74 -15.10
CA MET A 402 7.85 22.15 -15.55
C MET A 402 9.17 22.87 -15.22
N ASN A 403 9.86 22.46 -14.15
CA ASN A 403 11.14 23.02 -13.72
C ASN A 403 12.37 22.25 -14.22
N GLU A 404 12.29 20.96 -14.60
CA GLU A 404 13.37 20.32 -15.38
C GLU A 404 13.51 20.97 -16.77
N VAL A 405 12.45 21.51 -17.36
CA VAL A 405 12.51 22.10 -18.72
C VAL A 405 13.00 23.56 -18.71
N LYS A 406 12.84 24.29 -17.58
CA LYS A 406 13.66 25.50 -17.34
C LYS A 406 15.17 25.17 -17.33
N LEU A 407 15.53 23.93 -16.98
CA LEU A 407 16.85 23.34 -17.06
C LEU A 407 17.26 22.84 -18.46
N VAL A 408 16.68 23.34 -19.55
CA VAL A 408 17.42 23.46 -20.83
C VAL A 408 17.38 24.89 -21.37
N LEU A 409 16.47 25.74 -20.87
CA LEU A 409 16.17 27.09 -21.37
C LEU A 409 17.33 28.10 -21.33
N GLY A 410 18.55 27.67 -21.07
CA GLY A 410 19.69 28.28 -21.76
C GLY A 410 21.03 27.98 -21.12
N LYS A 411 21.67 26.86 -21.48
CA LYS A 411 23.14 26.69 -21.52
C LYS A 411 23.92 27.68 -20.62
N ILE A 412 23.95 27.49 -19.31
CA ILE A 412 24.74 28.39 -18.45
C ILE A 412 26.22 28.00 -18.56
N LYS A 413 27.02 28.89 -19.17
CA LYS A 413 28.47 28.78 -19.43
C LYS A 413 29.28 28.44 -18.16
N LEU A 414 30.03 27.35 -18.23
CA LEU A 414 31.19 27.08 -17.37
C LEU A 414 32.31 28.12 -17.61
N VAL A 415 32.83 28.73 -16.54
CA VAL A 415 34.16 29.36 -16.51
C VAL A 415 35.17 28.31 -16.01
N HIS A 416 36.34 28.23 -16.67
CA HIS A 416 37.48 27.28 -16.53
C HIS A 416 37.91 26.95 -15.07
N ASP A 417 38.16 25.69 -14.62
CA ASP A 417 39.16 24.60 -14.89
C ASP A 417 40.43 24.69 -13.96
N PRO A 418 41.15 23.62 -13.48
CA PRO A 418 41.31 22.24 -13.99
C PRO A 418 41.35 21.06 -12.97
N ALA A 419 40.66 19.94 -13.26
CA ALA A 419 41.03 18.54 -12.94
C ALA A 419 39.87 17.61 -13.37
N GLU A 420 40.22 16.49 -14.00
CA GLU A 420 39.44 15.79 -15.04
C GLU A 420 38.27 14.92 -14.54
N ASP A 421 37.10 15.04 -15.20
CA ASP A 421 35.95 14.13 -15.08
C ASP A 421 35.30 13.91 -16.47
N PRO A 422 35.09 12.66 -16.95
CA PRO A 422 34.63 12.34 -18.31
C PRO A 422 33.20 12.79 -18.66
N THR A 423 32.37 13.17 -17.68
CA THR A 423 30.99 13.70 -17.87
C THR A 423 30.95 15.03 -18.66
N LYS A 424 32.09 15.72 -18.80
CA LYS A 424 32.19 17.06 -19.43
C LYS A 424 32.25 17.08 -20.96
N LYS A 425 32.17 15.93 -21.67
CA LYS A 425 32.31 15.91 -23.14
C LYS A 425 31.03 16.28 -23.91
N ALA A 426 29.85 16.09 -23.32
CA ALA A 426 28.56 16.32 -23.99
C ALA A 426 28.05 17.79 -23.97
N LEU A 427 28.72 18.70 -23.25
CA LEU A 427 28.21 20.04 -22.87
C LEU A 427 28.58 21.21 -23.81
N LYS A 428 29.04 20.96 -25.04
CA LYS A 428 29.38 22.02 -26.01
C LYS A 428 28.36 22.07 -27.16
N ALA A 429 27.40 23.00 -27.14
CA ALA A 429 26.83 23.68 -28.35
C ALA A 429 25.46 24.36 -28.11
N LEU A 430 25.36 25.54 -27.51
CA LEU A 430 24.27 26.55 -27.74
C LEU A 430 24.49 27.73 -26.79
N HIS A 431 24.32 28.96 -27.25
CA HIS A 431 24.56 30.19 -26.49
C HIS A 431 23.19 30.81 -26.13
N VAL A 432 22.95 31.12 -24.85
CA VAL A 432 21.89 32.03 -24.41
C VAL A 432 22.53 33.11 -23.52
N ALA A 433 22.02 34.35 -23.58
CA ALA A 433 22.62 35.48 -22.88
C ALA A 433 22.33 35.44 -21.36
N ALA A 434 23.34 35.75 -20.53
CA ALA A 434 23.23 35.66 -19.06
C ALA A 434 22.14 36.55 -18.42
N ASN A 435 21.72 37.61 -19.11
CA ASN A 435 20.66 38.50 -18.62
C ASN A 435 19.28 37.82 -18.62
N ASP A 436 19.03 36.87 -19.53
CA ASP A 436 17.72 36.22 -19.68
C ASP A 436 17.43 35.22 -18.54
N VAL A 437 18.49 34.56 -18.04
CA VAL A 437 18.44 33.61 -16.92
C VAL A 437 18.02 34.31 -15.63
N LYS A 438 18.59 35.48 -15.34
CA LYS A 438 18.28 36.24 -14.12
C LYS A 438 16.84 36.75 -14.11
N THR A 439 16.33 37.19 -15.27
CA THR A 439 14.91 37.54 -15.43
C THR A 439 13.99 36.33 -15.27
N ALA A 440 14.36 35.15 -15.77
CA ALA A 440 13.55 33.94 -15.65
C ALA A 440 13.47 33.39 -14.21
N LEU A 441 14.58 33.46 -13.46
CA LEU A 441 14.63 33.05 -12.05
C LEU A 441 13.89 34.03 -11.11
N ALA A 442 13.73 35.29 -11.53
CA ALA A 442 12.99 36.32 -10.81
C ALA A 442 11.47 36.31 -11.07
N GLN A 443 10.98 35.52 -12.02
CA GLN A 443 9.54 35.43 -12.29
C GLN A 443 8.79 34.76 -11.15
N THR A 444 7.61 35.30 -10.86
CA THR A 444 6.71 34.82 -9.82
C THR A 444 5.35 34.45 -10.40
N ASN A 445 4.64 33.51 -9.77
CA ASN A 445 3.23 33.28 -10.06
C ASN A 445 2.33 34.36 -9.43
N HIS A 446 1.01 34.24 -9.57
CA HIS A 446 0.03 35.15 -8.95
C HIS A 446 0.11 35.23 -7.41
N ALA A 447 0.70 34.21 -6.76
CA ALA A 447 0.94 34.17 -5.32
C ALA A 447 2.34 34.67 -4.92
N GLY A 448 3.13 35.23 -5.86
CA GLY A 448 4.50 35.72 -5.58
C GLY A 448 5.57 34.63 -5.47
N LEU A 449 5.25 33.35 -5.73
CA LEU A 449 6.18 32.23 -5.58
C LEU A 449 7.15 32.14 -6.76
N THR A 450 8.44 32.06 -6.46
CA THR A 450 9.54 31.82 -7.43
C THR A 450 9.81 30.32 -7.62
N ALA A 451 10.60 29.94 -8.63
CA ALA A 451 11.01 28.54 -8.84
C ALA A 451 11.70 27.92 -7.59
N LEU A 452 12.46 28.73 -6.83
CA LEU A 452 13.09 28.29 -5.59
C LEU A 452 12.08 28.06 -4.47
N HIS A 453 11.00 28.87 -4.39
CA HIS A 453 9.91 28.59 -3.45
C HIS A 453 9.24 27.25 -3.76
N PHE A 454 9.02 26.91 -5.03
CA PHE A 454 8.42 25.62 -5.39
C PHE A 454 9.34 24.42 -5.12
N ALA A 455 10.65 24.59 -5.18
CA ALA A 455 11.61 23.54 -4.85
C ALA A 455 11.65 23.20 -3.34
N VAL A 456 11.17 24.12 -2.49
CA VAL A 456 11.32 24.09 -1.03
C VAL A 456 9.98 24.16 -0.28
N LYS A 457 8.88 24.53 -0.95
CA LYS A 457 7.56 24.62 -0.33
C LYS A 457 6.98 23.21 -0.14
N PRO A 458 6.57 22.82 1.08
CA PRO A 458 5.83 21.58 1.28
C PRO A 458 4.46 21.70 0.59
N PHE A 459 4.02 20.63 -0.08
CA PHE A 459 2.67 20.52 -0.63
C PHE A 459 1.70 20.10 0.47
N GLU A 460 0.41 20.25 0.15
CA GLU A 460 -0.70 20.02 1.07
C GLU A 460 -0.72 18.60 1.69
N PHE A 461 -0.09 17.62 1.05
CA PHE A 461 -0.03 16.23 1.50
C PHE A 461 1.40 15.66 1.63
N GLU A 462 2.42 16.34 1.09
CA GLU A 462 3.74 15.75 0.84
C GLU A 462 4.83 16.84 0.82
N SER A 463 5.98 16.59 1.44
CA SER A 463 7.17 17.43 1.28
C SER A 463 8.13 16.78 0.28
N TYR A 464 8.38 17.44 -0.86
CA TYR A 464 9.40 17.02 -1.82
C TYR A 464 10.68 17.79 -1.53
N GLU A 465 11.66 17.11 -0.97
CA GLU A 465 12.98 17.68 -0.72
C GLU A 465 13.83 17.63 -1.99
N ASN A 466 13.60 18.58 -2.89
CA ASN A 466 14.37 18.67 -4.11
C ASN A 466 15.69 19.44 -3.88
N VAL A 467 16.55 18.92 -2.99
CA VAL A 467 17.87 19.52 -2.66
C VAL A 467 18.71 19.73 -3.92
N ASN A 468 18.67 18.78 -4.87
CA ASN A 468 19.39 18.88 -6.14
C ASN A 468 18.87 20.03 -7.01
N LEU A 469 17.54 20.20 -7.10
CA LEU A 469 16.93 21.31 -7.84
C LEU A 469 17.21 22.65 -7.16
N ALA A 470 17.11 22.71 -5.83
CA ALA A 470 17.43 23.89 -5.05
C ALA A 470 18.90 24.31 -5.26
N ARG A 471 19.82 23.34 -5.26
CA ARG A 471 21.25 23.56 -5.59
C ARG A 471 21.41 24.15 -6.99
N LEU A 472 20.83 23.51 -8.01
CA LEU A 472 20.92 23.96 -9.39
C LEU A 472 20.34 25.38 -9.59
N LEU A 473 19.23 25.70 -8.92
CA LEU A 473 18.61 27.03 -8.97
C LEU A 473 19.48 28.10 -8.29
N LEU A 474 20.09 27.77 -7.15
CA LEU A 474 20.96 28.67 -6.41
C LEU A 474 22.30 28.91 -7.13
N ASP A 475 22.91 27.86 -7.70
CA ASP A 475 24.10 27.94 -8.55
C ASP A 475 23.83 28.80 -9.80
N ALA A 476 22.60 28.76 -10.33
CA ALA A 476 22.15 29.60 -11.43
C ALA A 476 21.83 31.06 -11.03
N GLY A 477 21.92 31.41 -9.74
CA GLY A 477 21.73 32.78 -9.23
C GLY A 477 20.31 33.11 -8.77
N ALA A 478 19.50 32.12 -8.38
CA ALA A 478 18.17 32.37 -7.79
C ALA A 478 18.28 33.14 -6.46
N ASN A 479 17.40 34.12 -6.26
CA ASN A 479 17.40 34.93 -5.03
C ASN A 479 16.71 34.18 -3.87
N ILE A 480 17.50 33.76 -2.89
CA ILE A 480 17.01 33.10 -1.66
C ILE A 480 16.13 33.99 -0.78
N HIS A 481 16.28 35.32 -0.87
CA HIS A 481 15.52 36.31 -0.10
C HIS A 481 14.28 36.84 -0.84
N ALA A 482 13.98 36.31 -2.03
CA ALA A 482 12.72 36.63 -2.69
C ALA A 482 11.56 36.26 -1.76
N LYS A 483 10.58 37.15 -1.64
CA LYS A 483 9.41 36.95 -0.79
C LYS A 483 8.18 36.73 -1.64
N ASP A 484 7.31 35.82 -1.22
CA ASP A 484 6.00 35.61 -1.81
C ASP A 484 5.02 36.73 -1.42
N ALA A 485 3.77 36.62 -1.89
CA ALA A 485 2.72 37.60 -1.60
C ALA A 485 2.36 37.68 -0.10
N GLU A 486 2.71 36.66 0.70
CA GLU A 486 2.51 36.61 2.15
C GLU A 486 3.75 37.08 2.92
N GLY A 487 4.82 37.48 2.22
CA GLY A 487 6.07 37.97 2.82
C GLY A 487 7.05 36.88 3.25
N ARG A 488 6.77 35.61 2.92
CA ARG A 488 7.61 34.45 3.25
C ARG A 488 8.66 34.20 2.18
N SER A 489 9.88 33.87 2.59
CA SER A 489 10.98 33.51 1.71
C SER A 489 11.13 31.99 1.56
N ALA A 490 11.95 31.54 0.60
CA ALA A 490 12.28 30.12 0.46
C ALA A 490 12.92 29.54 1.73
N LEU A 491 13.70 30.35 2.48
CA LEU A 491 14.24 29.94 3.78
C LEU A 491 13.14 29.76 4.84
N ASP A 492 12.10 30.59 4.82
CA ASP A 492 10.97 30.44 5.75
C ASP A 492 10.20 29.15 5.48
N TYR A 493 10.00 28.77 4.21
CA TYR A 493 9.39 27.49 3.85
C TYR A 493 10.24 26.26 4.26
N THR A 494 11.56 26.37 4.37
CA THR A 494 12.36 25.27 4.95
C THR A 494 12.04 25.01 6.42
N ARG A 495 11.59 26.04 7.17
CA ARG A 495 11.18 25.91 8.57
C ARG A 495 9.91 25.06 8.68
N ASP A 496 9.00 25.22 7.73
CA ASP A 496 7.72 24.51 7.68
C ASP A 496 7.88 23.05 7.19
N GLN A 497 9.01 22.66 6.57
CA GLN A 497 9.20 21.32 6.00
C GLN A 497 9.58 20.23 7.02
N SER A 498 9.88 20.55 8.29
CA SER A 498 10.51 19.66 9.32
C SER A 498 11.71 18.82 8.85
N SER A 499 12.18 19.06 7.63
CA SER A 499 13.27 18.39 6.97
C SER A 499 14.62 18.93 7.43
N ARG A 500 15.53 18.02 7.77
CA ARG A 500 16.91 18.39 8.11
C ARG A 500 17.77 18.70 6.91
N PHE A 501 17.48 18.14 5.73
CA PHE A 501 18.43 18.10 4.62
C PHE A 501 18.45 19.37 3.80
N VAL A 502 17.28 19.93 3.49
CA VAL A 502 17.20 21.24 2.81
C VAL A 502 17.81 22.32 3.71
N PHE A 503 17.55 22.27 5.02
CA PHE A 503 18.13 23.20 5.99
C PHE A 503 19.66 23.05 6.11
N GLN A 504 20.18 21.82 6.27
CA GLN A 504 21.62 21.56 6.34
C GLN A 504 22.35 21.96 5.06
N PHE A 505 21.74 21.70 3.89
CA PHE A 505 22.28 22.14 2.60
C PHE A 505 22.42 23.66 2.55
N LEU A 506 21.37 24.41 2.91
CA LEU A 506 21.42 25.87 2.95
C LEU A 506 22.42 26.40 3.98
N LYS A 507 22.50 25.79 5.16
CA LYS A 507 23.45 26.19 6.22
C LYS A 507 24.92 25.93 5.82
N LYS A 508 25.21 24.82 5.14
CA LYS A 508 26.57 24.45 4.72
C LYS A 508 27.09 25.36 3.61
N GLU A 509 26.30 25.57 2.56
CA GLU A 509 26.70 26.34 1.38
C GLU A 509 26.53 27.86 1.57
N TYR A 510 25.63 28.29 2.48
CA TYR A 510 25.30 29.70 2.75
C TYR A 510 25.40 30.06 4.24
N SER A 511 26.48 29.63 4.90
CA SER A 511 26.73 29.78 6.35
C SER A 511 26.68 31.21 6.91
N LYS A 512 26.87 32.23 6.07
CA LYS A 512 26.74 33.65 6.46
C LYS A 512 25.28 34.15 6.55
N LEU A 513 24.32 33.40 6.01
CA LEU A 513 22.92 33.81 5.86
C LEU A 513 21.97 33.11 6.85
N VAL A 514 22.39 32.02 7.50
CA VAL A 514 21.61 31.28 8.50
C VAL A 514 22.26 31.47 9.87
N THR A 515 21.76 32.42 10.67
CA THR A 515 22.31 32.77 11.99
C THR A 515 21.80 31.90 13.15
N GLN A 516 20.79 31.06 12.92
CA GLN A 516 20.21 30.18 13.95
C GLN A 516 20.88 28.80 13.96
N SER A 517 21.07 28.23 15.15
CA SER A 517 21.65 26.88 15.32
C SER A 517 20.66 25.79 14.92
N GLU A 518 21.15 24.62 14.47
CA GLU A 518 20.30 23.43 14.20
C GLU A 518 19.52 23.02 15.46
N GLN A 519 20.13 23.18 16.63
CA GLN A 519 19.49 22.94 17.92
C GLN A 519 18.26 23.83 18.08
N SER A 520 18.36 25.15 17.91
CA SER A 520 17.19 26.06 17.98
C SER A 520 16.10 25.81 16.91
N PHE A 521 16.42 25.12 15.81
CA PHE A 521 15.49 24.84 14.70
C PHE A 521 14.61 23.61 14.96
N PHE A 522 15.20 22.52 15.50
CA PHE A 522 14.45 21.32 15.90
C PHE A 522 13.98 21.36 17.37
N ASN A 523 14.58 22.22 18.20
CA ASN A 523 14.24 22.42 19.61
C ASN A 523 13.33 23.64 19.84
N ALA A 524 12.70 24.22 18.81
CA ALA A 524 11.72 25.30 19.01
C ALA A 524 10.46 24.86 19.79
N GLY A 525 10.34 23.56 20.09
CA GLY A 525 9.41 22.99 21.06
C GLY A 525 10.07 22.47 22.35
N ASN A 526 11.34 22.77 22.64
CA ASN A 526 11.98 22.50 23.94
C ASN A 526 11.57 23.57 24.96
N VAL A 527 10.27 23.80 25.11
CA VAL A 527 9.75 24.31 26.37
C VAL A 527 9.62 23.06 27.25
N GLU A 528 10.69 22.79 28.00
CA GLU A 528 10.72 21.96 29.21
C GLU A 528 9.89 20.66 29.14
N ASP A 529 10.51 19.57 28.64
CA ASP A 529 10.09 18.17 28.91
C ASP A 529 10.17 17.80 30.42
N GLU A 530 10.43 18.76 31.32
CA GLU A 530 10.57 18.53 32.76
C GLU A 530 9.24 18.18 33.46
N HIS A 531 8.09 18.44 32.82
CA HIS A 531 6.75 18.19 33.39
C HIS A 531 5.77 17.52 32.41
N MET A 532 6.21 16.67 31.48
CA MET A 532 5.29 15.93 30.59
C MET A 532 4.43 14.92 31.35
N PHE A 533 4.95 14.37 32.45
CA PHE A 533 4.27 13.43 33.32
C PHE A 533 4.39 13.90 34.77
N ASP A 534 3.38 13.61 35.58
CA ASP A 534 3.52 13.60 37.03
C ASP A 534 4.60 12.59 37.45
N SER A 535 5.09 12.70 38.69
CA SER A 535 6.07 11.74 39.23
C SER A 535 5.59 10.31 39.02
N THR A 536 6.42 9.47 38.41
CA THR A 536 6.12 8.04 38.21
C THR A 536 5.71 7.43 39.55
N PRO A 537 4.52 6.83 39.65
CA PRO A 537 4.12 6.16 40.88
C PRO A 537 5.07 5.00 41.16
N ASP A 538 5.38 4.75 42.44
CA ASP A 538 6.18 3.59 42.84
C ASP A 538 5.32 2.32 42.81
N TYR A 539 4.99 1.90 41.59
CA TYR A 539 4.14 0.73 41.36
C TYR A 539 4.76 -0.56 41.88
N SER A 540 6.07 -0.60 42.11
CA SER A 540 6.72 -1.77 42.71
C SER A 540 6.36 -1.90 44.19
N GLU A 541 6.48 -0.80 44.93
CA GLU A 541 6.09 -0.77 46.34
C GLU A 541 4.56 -0.88 46.50
N ASP A 542 3.78 -0.17 45.68
CA ASP A 542 2.32 -0.24 45.74
C ASP A 542 1.82 -1.67 45.48
N ALA A 543 2.39 -2.38 44.50
CA ALA A 543 2.05 -3.77 44.23
C ALA A 543 2.43 -4.70 45.40
N ARG A 544 3.62 -4.51 45.99
CA ARG A 544 4.09 -5.29 47.15
C ARG A 544 3.12 -5.13 48.32
N GLU A 545 2.74 -3.91 48.63
CA GLU A 545 1.86 -3.63 49.76
C GLU A 545 0.42 -4.13 49.50
N TYR A 546 -0.07 -4.04 48.26
CA TYR A 546 -1.37 -4.62 47.87
C TYR A 546 -1.42 -6.14 48.07
N LEU A 547 -0.36 -6.86 47.66
CA LEU A 547 -0.27 -8.30 47.84
C LEU A 547 -0.27 -8.67 49.33
N LEU A 548 0.45 -7.90 50.15
CA LEU A 548 0.53 -8.10 51.60
C LEU A 548 -0.83 -7.88 52.28
N GLU A 549 -1.60 -6.86 51.87
CA GLU A 549 -2.98 -6.66 52.32
C GLU A 549 -3.91 -7.79 51.91
N CYS A 550 -3.77 -8.30 50.68
CA CYS A 550 -4.55 -9.43 50.21
C CYS A 550 -4.24 -10.72 50.98
N GLU A 551 -2.98 -10.95 51.36
CA GLU A 551 -2.58 -12.05 52.25
C GLU A 551 -3.18 -11.91 53.65
N GLN A 552 -3.07 -10.72 54.26
CA GLN A 552 -3.64 -10.45 55.59
C GLN A 552 -5.16 -10.64 55.62
N ASN A 553 -5.85 -10.25 54.55
CA ASN A 553 -7.29 -10.40 54.39
C ASN A 553 -7.71 -11.82 53.96
N GLY A 554 -6.77 -12.77 53.85
CA GLY A 554 -7.05 -14.16 53.48
C GLY A 554 -7.46 -14.38 52.02
N LYS A 555 -7.34 -13.34 51.17
CA LYS A 555 -7.60 -13.40 49.72
C LYS A 555 -6.48 -14.11 48.98
N ILE A 556 -5.26 -14.07 49.51
CA ILE A 556 -4.14 -14.89 49.02
C ILE A 556 -3.83 -15.92 50.10
N GLN A 557 -3.94 -17.21 49.75
CA GLN A 557 -3.65 -18.32 50.64
C GLN A 557 -2.56 -19.19 50.04
N ARG A 558 -1.43 -19.29 50.75
CA ARG A 558 -0.38 -20.24 50.40
C ARG A 558 -0.64 -21.55 51.13
N LYS A 559 -1.03 -22.58 50.39
CA LYS A 559 -1.19 -23.94 50.93
C LYS A 559 -0.08 -24.81 50.38
N ARG A 560 0.57 -25.57 51.26
CA ARG A 560 1.45 -26.64 50.83
C ARG A 560 0.65 -27.63 49.98
N ILE A 561 1.20 -28.02 48.83
CA ILE A 561 0.62 -29.06 48.00
C ILE A 561 1.02 -30.40 48.61
N ASP A 562 0.01 -31.23 48.89
CA ASP A 562 0.24 -32.60 49.31
C ASP A 562 0.65 -33.41 48.06
N PRO A 563 1.71 -34.23 48.12
CA PRO A 563 2.22 -34.92 46.94
C PRO A 563 1.20 -35.92 46.39
N ASN A 564 0.91 -35.81 45.08
CA ASN A 564 0.00 -36.72 44.39
C ASN A 564 0.64 -38.10 44.14
N VAL A 565 -0.18 -39.14 44.22
CA VAL A 565 0.20 -40.50 43.81
C VAL A 565 0.42 -40.52 42.30
N ASN A 566 1.55 -41.09 41.86
CA ASN A 566 1.84 -41.19 40.43
C ASN A 566 0.78 -42.03 39.69
N SER A 567 0.34 -41.57 38.52
CA SER A 567 -0.68 -42.24 37.71
C SER A 567 -0.30 -43.64 37.22
N ASN A 568 1.00 -43.99 37.18
CA ASN A 568 1.46 -45.34 36.84
C ASN A 568 1.49 -46.29 38.06
N CYS A 569 1.17 -45.79 39.26
CA CYS A 569 1.03 -46.63 40.44
C CYS A 569 -0.30 -47.40 40.36
N ASP A 570 -0.22 -48.72 40.49
CA ASP A 570 -1.39 -49.61 40.38
C ASP A 570 -2.11 -49.69 41.73
N VAL A 571 -2.98 -48.70 41.99
CA VAL A 571 -3.73 -48.51 43.24
C VAL A 571 -5.20 -48.20 43.00
N GLY A 572 -6.05 -48.56 43.96
CA GLY A 572 -7.47 -48.21 43.93
C GLY A 572 -7.73 -46.70 43.95
N LYS A 573 -8.98 -46.27 43.70
CA LYS A 573 -9.34 -44.85 43.58
C LYS A 573 -9.14 -44.01 44.86
N VAL A 574 -9.09 -44.65 46.02
CA VAL A 574 -8.86 -43.99 47.32
C VAL A 574 -7.45 -44.34 47.75
N ASN A 575 -6.51 -43.47 47.38
CA ASN A 575 -5.10 -43.63 47.63
C ASN A 575 -4.48 -42.30 48.07
N ARG A 576 -3.34 -42.37 48.75
CA ARG A 576 -2.54 -41.19 49.13
C ARG A 576 -1.07 -41.56 49.27
N VAL A 577 -0.19 -40.57 49.14
CA VAL A 577 1.20 -40.70 49.57
C VAL A 577 1.25 -40.66 51.10
N PHE A 578 1.90 -41.65 51.71
CA PHE A 578 1.93 -41.80 53.16
C PHE A 578 2.99 -40.88 53.79
N SER A 579 2.74 -40.38 55.01
CA SER A 579 3.67 -39.56 55.78
C SER A 579 3.89 -40.12 57.19
N LYS A 580 4.89 -39.59 57.90
CA LYS A 580 5.12 -39.97 59.30
C LYS A 580 3.88 -39.65 60.15
N ILE A 581 3.54 -40.51 61.11
CA ILE A 581 2.46 -40.25 62.08
C ILE A 581 3.05 -39.57 63.32
N ASP A 582 2.36 -38.57 63.86
CA ASP A 582 2.72 -37.90 65.12
C ASP A 582 2.20 -38.66 66.36
N ASP A 583 2.53 -38.15 67.55
CA ASP A 583 2.11 -38.77 68.81
C ASP A 583 0.58 -38.74 69.03
N ALA A 584 -0.16 -37.94 68.24
CA ALA A 584 -1.61 -37.83 68.27
C ALA A 584 -2.31 -38.77 67.25
N GLY A 585 -1.55 -39.51 66.44
CA GLY A 585 -2.09 -40.39 65.41
C GLY A 585 -2.43 -39.68 64.09
N GLU A 586 -2.01 -38.43 63.91
CA GLU A 586 -2.20 -37.67 62.69
C GLU A 586 -0.96 -37.72 61.79
N LEU A 587 -1.19 -37.62 60.47
CA LEU A 587 -0.12 -37.56 59.48
C LEU A 587 0.62 -36.21 59.58
N VAL A 588 1.92 -36.27 59.87
CA VAL A 588 2.81 -35.11 59.88
C VAL A 588 2.93 -34.58 58.46
N LYS A 589 2.35 -33.40 58.24
CA LYS A 589 2.51 -32.66 56.99
C LYS A 589 3.96 -32.25 56.83
N GLY A 590 4.53 -32.63 55.69
CA GLY A 590 5.88 -32.31 55.31
C GLY A 590 6.94 -33.38 55.48
N GLU A 591 6.55 -34.49 56.07
CA GLU A 591 7.35 -35.69 56.24
C GLU A 591 6.78 -36.83 55.37
N GLU A 592 6.23 -36.49 54.20
CA GLU A 592 5.75 -37.47 53.22
C GLU A 592 6.91 -38.29 52.66
N TYR A 593 6.70 -39.59 52.51
CA TYR A 593 7.64 -40.50 51.88
C TYR A 593 7.55 -40.39 50.35
N ASP A 594 8.00 -39.25 49.83
CA ASP A 594 8.11 -38.92 48.41
C ASP A 594 9.51 -38.38 48.11
N ALA A 595 10.19 -39.02 47.16
CA ALA A 595 11.51 -38.61 46.73
C ALA A 595 11.59 -38.61 45.20
N LEU A 596 11.84 -37.43 44.63
CA LEU A 596 12.30 -37.30 43.26
C LEU A 596 13.82 -37.16 43.24
N LEU A 597 14.47 -38.09 42.55
CA LEU A 597 15.91 -38.15 42.45
C LEU A 597 16.36 -37.95 41.00
N THR A 598 17.50 -37.29 40.81
CA THR A 598 18.09 -37.06 39.47
C THR A 598 19.59 -37.39 39.48
N LYS A 599 20.12 -37.88 38.36
CA LYS A 599 21.54 -38.24 38.22
C LYS A 599 21.99 -38.08 36.78
N VAL A 600 23.26 -37.71 36.58
CA VAL A 600 23.97 -37.93 35.32
C VAL A 600 24.74 -39.26 35.35
N ASP A 601 24.52 -40.14 34.36
CA ASP A 601 25.28 -41.38 34.19
C ASP A 601 26.18 -41.34 32.95
N VAL A 602 27.43 -40.92 33.17
CA VAL A 602 28.43 -40.71 32.11
C VAL A 602 28.88 -42.04 31.48
N LYS A 603 28.70 -43.19 32.17
CA LYS A 603 29.21 -44.50 31.72
C LYS A 603 28.55 -45.04 30.44
N ASN A 604 27.36 -44.54 30.09
CA ASN A 604 26.59 -44.99 28.93
C ASN A 604 26.61 -43.99 27.75
N GLY A 605 27.59 -43.06 27.73
CA GLY A 605 27.71 -42.05 26.68
C GLY A 605 26.49 -41.12 26.60
N ARG A 606 26.21 -40.54 25.41
CA ARG A 606 25.05 -39.65 25.19
C ARG A 606 23.71 -40.24 25.64
N PHE A 607 23.60 -41.56 25.69
CA PHE A 607 22.38 -42.29 26.04
C PHE A 607 22.14 -42.43 27.56
N GLY A 608 23.09 -42.07 28.42
CA GLY A 608 22.98 -42.16 29.89
C GLY A 608 22.99 -40.83 30.65
N LEU A 609 23.12 -39.71 29.93
CA LEU A 609 23.50 -38.43 30.53
C LEU A 609 22.50 -37.88 31.55
N ASN A 610 21.19 -38.14 31.46
CA ASN A 610 20.21 -37.53 32.37
C ASN A 610 19.09 -38.51 32.73
N VAL A 611 19.13 -39.05 33.95
CA VAL A 611 18.15 -40.03 34.45
C VAL A 611 17.46 -39.53 35.72
N PHE A 612 16.19 -39.92 35.88
CA PHE A 612 15.42 -39.68 37.09
C PHE A 612 15.06 -41.00 37.78
N TYR A 613 14.79 -40.90 39.08
CA TYR A 613 14.27 -41.98 39.90
C TYR A 613 13.28 -41.41 40.91
N ARG A 614 12.00 -41.70 40.73
CA ARG A 614 10.91 -41.37 41.66
C ARG A 614 10.70 -42.55 42.60
N LEU A 615 10.50 -42.25 43.88
CA LEU A 615 10.25 -43.22 44.92
C LEU A 615 9.13 -42.66 45.81
N GLN A 616 7.99 -43.35 45.86
CA GLN A 616 6.83 -42.97 46.66
C GLN A 616 6.39 -44.16 47.53
N LEU A 617 6.01 -43.88 48.77
CA LEU A 617 5.26 -44.84 49.59
C LEU A 617 3.77 -44.46 49.54
N VAL A 618 2.98 -45.29 48.88
CA VAL A 618 1.56 -45.06 48.62
C VAL A 618 0.74 -45.98 49.52
N GLN A 619 -0.36 -45.49 50.08
CA GLN A 619 -1.35 -46.30 50.78
C GLN A 619 -2.62 -46.41 49.95
N ASP A 620 -3.09 -47.64 49.72
CA ASP A 620 -4.47 -47.89 49.30
C ASP A 620 -5.34 -47.98 50.56
N GLU A 621 -6.21 -47.00 50.76
CA GLU A 621 -6.98 -46.89 52.00
C GLU A 621 -8.09 -47.94 52.10
N ILE A 622 -8.57 -48.45 50.97
CA ILE A 622 -9.66 -49.44 50.94
C ILE A 622 -9.10 -50.83 51.23
N GLN A 623 -8.00 -51.18 50.56
CA GLN A 623 -7.40 -52.51 50.68
C GLN A 623 -6.45 -52.62 51.88
N GLY A 624 -6.08 -51.50 52.52
CA GLY A 624 -5.21 -51.48 53.69
C GLY A 624 -3.78 -51.97 53.37
N ILE A 625 -3.33 -51.82 52.13
CA ILE A 625 -2.00 -52.22 51.66
C ILE A 625 -1.16 -50.98 51.36
N PHE A 626 0.14 -51.11 51.58
CA PHE A 626 1.15 -50.11 51.30
C PHE A 626 1.93 -50.53 50.06
N ILE A 627 2.12 -49.62 49.11
CA ILE A 627 2.86 -49.87 47.88
C ILE A 627 4.06 -48.94 47.85
N VAL A 628 5.26 -49.53 47.85
CA VAL A 628 6.47 -48.79 47.49
C VAL A 628 6.52 -48.72 45.97
N PHE A 629 6.16 -47.55 45.45
CA PHE A 629 6.19 -47.23 44.04
C PHE A 629 7.55 -46.68 43.65
N THR A 630 8.13 -47.24 42.59
CA THR A 630 9.37 -46.75 41.99
C THR A 630 9.18 -46.53 40.50
N ASN A 631 9.65 -45.40 39.99
CA ASN A 631 9.57 -45.06 38.57
C ASN A 631 10.87 -44.40 38.12
N TRP A 632 11.48 -44.91 37.05
CA TRP A 632 12.80 -44.45 36.62
C TRP A 632 12.93 -44.49 35.11
N GLY A 633 13.67 -43.53 34.57
CA GLY A 633 13.83 -43.37 33.13
C GLY A 633 14.74 -42.20 32.81
N ARG A 634 14.76 -41.79 31.55
CA ARG A 634 15.36 -40.52 31.17
C ARG A 634 14.44 -39.38 31.52
N ILE A 635 15.06 -38.27 31.91
CA ILE A 635 14.35 -37.02 32.12
C ILE A 635 13.57 -36.65 30.84
N GLY A 636 12.25 -36.41 30.96
CA GLY A 636 11.35 -36.12 29.85
C GLY A 636 10.61 -37.34 29.25
N GLU A 637 10.93 -38.56 29.69
CA GLU A 637 10.21 -39.79 29.30
C GLU A 637 9.40 -40.34 30.49
N THR A 638 8.33 -41.11 30.22
CA THR A 638 7.51 -41.75 31.27
C THR A 638 8.32 -42.75 32.14
N GLY A 639 9.37 -43.34 31.56
CA GLY A 639 10.24 -44.32 32.22
C GLY A 639 9.57 -45.68 32.46
N LYS A 640 10.32 -46.60 33.08
CA LYS A 640 9.81 -47.87 33.61
C LYS A 640 9.35 -47.66 35.05
N TYR A 641 8.44 -48.51 35.52
CA TYR A 641 7.97 -48.45 36.91
C TYR A 641 7.80 -49.84 37.51
N GLN A 642 7.75 -49.88 38.84
CA GLN A 642 7.53 -51.07 39.64
C GLN A 642 6.70 -50.72 40.88
N ASN A 643 5.68 -51.54 41.13
CA ASN A 643 4.85 -51.50 42.34
C ASN A 643 5.27 -52.66 43.25
N THR A 644 5.67 -52.38 44.48
CA THR A 644 6.02 -53.41 45.46
C THR A 644 5.04 -53.34 46.64
N PRO A 645 4.08 -54.27 46.75
CA PRO A 645 3.06 -54.24 47.79
C PRO A 645 3.55 -54.82 49.12
N PHE A 646 3.04 -54.28 50.22
CA PHE A 646 3.33 -54.65 51.61
C PHE A 646 2.03 -54.58 52.44
N HIS A 647 1.88 -55.52 53.38
CA HIS A 647 0.78 -55.50 54.35
C HIS A 647 1.14 -54.78 55.66
N SER A 648 2.44 -54.58 55.91
CA SER A 648 2.97 -53.90 57.09
C SER A 648 3.57 -52.57 56.69
N PHE A 649 3.24 -51.52 57.45
CA PHE A 649 3.81 -50.19 57.29
C PHE A 649 5.31 -50.18 57.56
N ASP A 650 5.76 -50.84 58.63
CA ASP A 650 7.16 -50.85 59.03
C ASP A 650 8.05 -51.50 57.95
N ASP A 651 7.55 -52.57 57.32
CA ASP A 651 8.25 -53.25 56.23
C ASP A 651 8.34 -52.37 54.98
N ALA A 652 7.25 -51.66 54.66
CA ALA A 652 7.21 -50.76 53.52
C ALA A 652 8.14 -49.54 53.70
N VAL A 653 8.18 -48.96 54.91
CA VAL A 653 9.10 -47.88 55.27
C VAL A 653 10.55 -48.36 55.26
N ALA A 654 10.82 -49.55 55.80
CA ALA A 654 12.16 -50.13 55.78
C ALA A 654 12.66 -50.31 54.33
N GLU A 655 11.81 -50.81 53.41
CA GLU A 655 12.17 -50.95 52.01
C GLU A 655 12.34 -49.59 51.32
N PHE A 656 11.47 -48.60 51.58
CA PHE A 656 11.63 -47.24 51.08
C PHE A 656 12.98 -46.64 51.51
N LYS A 657 13.30 -46.66 52.81
CA LYS A 657 14.55 -46.11 53.35
C LYS A 657 15.78 -46.84 52.80
N LYS A 658 15.68 -48.16 52.62
CA LYS A 658 16.72 -48.99 52.01
C LYS A 658 16.97 -48.61 50.55
N ILE A 659 15.92 -48.46 49.74
CA ILE A 659 16.04 -48.02 48.34
C ILE A 659 16.64 -46.62 48.29
N PHE A 660 16.12 -45.68 49.08
CA PHE A 660 16.64 -44.31 49.14
C PHE A 660 18.14 -44.29 49.46
N ARG A 661 18.57 -44.96 50.54
CA ARG A 661 19.98 -45.05 50.93
C ARG A 661 20.85 -45.70 49.85
N ALA A 662 20.35 -46.75 49.19
CA ALA A 662 21.08 -47.42 48.11
C ALA A 662 21.31 -46.48 46.91
N LYS A 663 20.32 -45.65 46.56
CA LYS A 663 20.36 -44.74 45.41
C LYS A 663 21.12 -43.43 45.69
N THR A 664 21.02 -42.87 46.90
CA THR A 664 21.60 -41.56 47.24
C THR A 664 22.87 -41.64 48.07
N GLY A 665 23.03 -42.71 48.87
CA GLY A 665 24.08 -42.80 49.88
C GLY A 665 23.80 -42.01 51.17
N ASN A 666 22.62 -41.39 51.28
CA ASN A 666 22.18 -40.62 52.46
C ASN A 666 21.07 -41.37 53.20
N GLN A 667 20.92 -41.11 54.51
CA GLN A 667 19.79 -41.59 55.29
C GLN A 667 18.55 -40.74 55.00
N TRP A 668 17.37 -41.35 54.94
CA TRP A 668 16.11 -40.62 54.71
C TRP A 668 15.79 -39.62 55.83
N ASP A 669 16.02 -40.03 57.08
CA ASP A 669 15.70 -39.21 58.25
C ASP A 669 16.59 -37.95 58.34
N GLU A 670 17.74 -37.95 57.67
CA GLU A 670 18.67 -36.81 57.57
C GLU A 670 18.55 -36.06 56.23
N ARG A 671 17.43 -36.22 55.51
CA ARG A 671 17.28 -35.65 54.16
C ARG A 671 17.41 -34.13 54.14
N HIS A 672 17.01 -33.41 55.18
CA HIS A 672 17.12 -31.94 55.25
C HIS A 672 18.58 -31.43 55.17
N SER A 673 19.57 -32.26 55.51
CA SER A 673 21.01 -31.99 55.34
C SER A 673 21.64 -32.84 54.23
N PHE A 674 20.89 -33.08 53.15
CA PHE A 674 21.34 -33.90 52.01
C PHE A 674 22.62 -33.35 51.36
N VAL A 675 23.63 -34.23 51.23
CA VAL A 675 24.86 -33.94 50.48
C VAL A 675 24.96 -34.89 49.28
N LYS A 676 25.15 -34.33 48.09
CA LYS A 676 25.37 -35.11 46.87
C LYS A 676 26.64 -35.96 47.00
N ARG A 677 26.52 -37.27 46.74
CA ARG A 677 27.68 -38.19 46.64
C ARG A 677 28.04 -38.43 45.17
N SER A 678 29.33 -38.58 44.86
CA SER A 678 29.78 -38.87 43.49
C SER A 678 29.14 -40.16 42.96
N SER A 679 28.76 -40.20 41.67
CA SER A 679 28.11 -41.36 41.02
C SER A 679 26.76 -41.84 41.60
N LYS A 680 26.20 -41.15 42.61
CA LYS A 680 24.88 -41.43 43.21
C LYS A 680 23.82 -40.41 42.76
N TYR A 681 22.55 -40.68 43.06
CA TYR A 681 21.48 -39.75 42.74
C TYR A 681 21.49 -38.52 43.68
N ASN A 682 21.11 -37.37 43.13
CA ASN A 682 20.79 -36.15 43.86
C ASN A 682 19.31 -36.15 44.27
N LEU A 683 18.98 -35.55 45.41
CA LEU A 683 17.60 -35.34 45.86
C LEU A 683 17.11 -33.97 45.39
N VAL A 684 15.93 -33.91 44.78
CA VAL A 684 15.24 -32.66 44.46
C VAL A 684 14.26 -32.37 45.60
N GLN A 685 14.60 -31.45 46.49
CA GLN A 685 13.73 -31.06 47.61
C GLN A 685 12.75 -29.99 47.18
N ARG A 686 11.46 -30.28 47.30
CA ARG A 686 10.39 -29.36 46.92
C ARG A 686 9.68 -28.83 48.16
N VAL A 687 9.51 -27.52 48.21
CA VAL A 687 8.51 -26.88 49.06
C VAL A 687 7.47 -26.28 48.12
N ASN A 688 6.63 -27.14 47.55
CA ASN A 688 5.57 -26.68 46.67
C ASN A 688 4.43 -26.09 47.51
N THR A 689 4.21 -24.79 47.36
CA THR A 689 3.03 -24.12 47.88
C THR A 689 2.16 -23.66 46.71
N HIS A 690 0.93 -24.14 46.65
CA HIS A 690 -0.09 -23.58 45.78
C HIS A 690 -0.51 -22.23 46.36
N THR A 691 -0.32 -21.17 45.59
CA THR A 691 -0.86 -19.86 45.93
C THR A 691 -2.27 -19.78 45.35
N LYS A 692 -3.27 -19.96 46.21
CA LYS A 692 -4.66 -19.72 45.82
C LYS A 692 -4.94 -18.23 45.96
N MET A 693 -5.20 -17.57 44.84
CA MET A 693 -5.65 -16.18 44.83
C MET A 693 -7.16 -16.13 44.66
N ASP A 694 -7.81 -15.26 45.42
CA ASP A 694 -9.19 -14.90 45.20
C ASP A 694 -9.35 -14.21 43.83
N LYS A 695 -10.48 -14.42 43.16
CA LYS A 695 -10.77 -13.82 41.85
C LYS A 695 -10.74 -12.29 41.91
N GLU A 696 -11.07 -11.67 43.04
CA GLU A 696 -11.00 -10.22 43.21
C GLU A 696 -9.58 -9.67 43.01
N VAL A 697 -8.55 -10.45 43.36
CA VAL A 697 -7.15 -10.04 43.22
C VAL A 697 -6.81 -9.83 41.74
N THR A 698 -7.27 -10.75 40.88
CA THR A 698 -6.94 -10.77 39.44
C THR A 698 -8.07 -10.26 38.54
N ALA A 699 -9.20 -9.81 39.08
CA ALA A 699 -10.31 -9.29 38.27
C ALA A 699 -9.91 -8.03 37.48
N SER A 700 -10.45 -7.84 36.28
CA SER A 700 -10.24 -6.61 35.52
C SER A 700 -10.95 -5.42 36.17
N PHE A 701 -10.48 -4.20 35.89
CA PHE A 701 -11.14 -2.98 36.41
C PHE A 701 -12.58 -2.84 35.91
N THR A 702 -12.88 -3.34 34.71
CA THR A 702 -14.22 -3.30 34.12
C THR A 702 -15.21 -4.24 34.79
N GLU A 703 -14.76 -5.39 35.29
CA GLU A 703 -15.61 -6.32 36.04
C GLU A 703 -15.96 -5.79 37.44
N VAL A 704 -15.00 -5.15 38.10
CA VAL A 704 -15.13 -4.61 39.47
C VAL A 704 -15.89 -3.27 39.51
N SER A 705 -15.91 -2.52 38.41
CA SER A 705 -16.63 -1.22 38.30
C SER A 705 -18.12 -1.27 38.64
N LYS A 706 -18.73 -2.47 38.67
CA LYS A 706 -20.13 -2.64 39.10
C LYS A 706 -20.34 -2.42 40.61
N GLU A 707 -19.29 -2.56 41.41
CA GLU A 707 -19.34 -2.44 42.88
C GLU A 707 -18.58 -1.21 43.41
N ILE A 708 -17.62 -0.69 42.64
CA ILE A 708 -16.77 0.44 43.03
C ILE A 708 -16.90 1.57 42.01
N THR A 709 -17.24 2.78 42.47
CA THR A 709 -17.19 4.00 41.65
C THR A 709 -15.77 4.57 41.71
N PHE A 710 -15.10 4.67 40.56
CA PHE A 710 -13.75 5.23 40.49
C PHE A 710 -13.77 6.77 40.61
N PRO A 711 -12.71 7.38 41.16
CA PRO A 711 -12.50 8.83 41.10
C PRO A 711 -12.53 9.36 39.66
N ALA A 712 -12.90 10.62 39.46
CA ALA A 712 -12.80 11.26 38.15
C ALA A 712 -11.32 11.45 37.75
N PHE A 713 -11.05 11.48 36.45
CA PHE A 713 -9.72 11.79 35.92
C PHE A 713 -9.25 13.19 36.34
N THR A 714 -7.98 13.33 36.71
CA THR A 714 -7.41 14.63 37.09
C THR A 714 -7.37 15.60 35.90
N ASP A 715 -7.04 15.09 34.71
CA ASP A 715 -7.05 15.84 33.44
C ASP A 715 -8.01 15.19 32.41
N PRO A 716 -9.28 15.63 32.35
CA PRO A 716 -10.24 15.11 31.39
C PRO A 716 -9.88 15.30 29.91
N GLU A 717 -9.01 16.25 29.56
CA GLU A 717 -8.59 16.48 28.17
C GLU A 717 -7.59 15.42 27.72
N CYS A 718 -6.66 15.03 28.60
CA CYS A 718 -5.72 13.92 28.35
C CYS A 718 -6.44 12.56 28.25
N PHE A 719 -7.50 12.35 29.04
CA PHE A 719 -8.29 11.11 29.07
C PHE A 719 -9.55 11.18 28.20
N SER A 720 -9.40 11.55 26.92
CA SER A 720 -10.48 11.50 25.95
C SER A 720 -11.09 10.09 25.81
N PRO A 721 -12.35 9.93 25.33
CA PRO A 721 -13.00 8.62 25.21
C PRO A 721 -12.22 7.57 24.42
N SER A 722 -11.48 7.99 23.38
CA SER A 722 -10.64 7.09 22.57
C SER A 722 -9.40 6.63 23.33
N VAL A 723 -8.75 7.52 24.10
CA VAL A 723 -7.62 7.16 24.97
C VAL A 723 -8.07 6.21 26.07
N VAL A 724 -9.19 6.52 26.74
CA VAL A 724 -9.74 5.65 27.79
C VAL A 724 -10.07 4.26 27.25
N THR A 725 -10.68 4.18 26.05
CA THR A 725 -10.98 2.89 25.41
C THR A 725 -9.72 2.09 25.08
N LEU A 726 -8.68 2.77 24.58
CA LEU A 726 -7.38 2.14 24.31
C LEU A 726 -6.72 1.65 25.60
N LEU A 727 -6.66 2.49 26.64
CA LEU A 727 -6.09 2.15 27.95
C LEU A 727 -6.81 0.97 28.57
N ASP A 728 -8.14 0.97 28.56
CA ASP A 728 -8.96 -0.14 29.03
C ASP A 728 -8.62 -1.45 28.29
N ALA A 729 -8.50 -1.39 26.97
CA ALA A 729 -8.17 -2.55 26.16
C ALA A 729 -6.77 -3.12 26.44
N ILE A 730 -5.75 -2.27 26.63
CA ILE A 730 -4.37 -2.72 26.84
C ILE A 730 -4.05 -3.08 28.29
N THR A 731 -4.74 -2.47 29.27
CA THR A 731 -4.56 -2.74 30.71
C THR A 731 -5.40 -3.91 31.22
N ASP A 732 -6.10 -4.62 30.32
CA ASP A 732 -6.76 -5.87 30.67
C ASP A 732 -5.73 -6.94 31.07
N ILE A 733 -5.84 -7.36 32.31
CA ILE A 733 -4.99 -8.35 32.98
C ILE A 733 -4.95 -9.69 32.25
N HIS A 734 -6.03 -10.06 31.56
CA HIS A 734 -6.10 -11.28 30.75
C HIS A 734 -5.10 -11.27 29.60
N ASN A 735 -4.69 -10.09 29.10
CA ASN A 735 -3.65 -9.99 28.08
C ASN A 735 -2.30 -10.47 28.63
N LEU A 736 -1.98 -10.16 29.89
CA LEU A 736 -0.73 -10.58 30.54
C LEU A 736 -0.78 -12.06 30.96
N GLU A 737 -1.93 -12.55 31.42
CA GLU A 737 -2.13 -13.99 31.69
C GLU A 737 -2.00 -14.83 30.41
N LEU A 738 -2.58 -14.35 29.30
CA LEU A 738 -2.43 -14.97 27.99
C LEU A 738 -0.97 -14.94 27.54
N ALA A 739 -0.25 -13.84 27.76
CA ALA A 739 1.19 -13.74 27.47
C ALA A 739 2.01 -14.80 28.23
N ALA A 740 1.73 -14.98 29.52
CA ALA A 740 2.41 -15.97 30.36
C ALA A 740 2.08 -17.41 29.94
N THR A 741 0.83 -17.66 29.54
CA THR A 741 0.38 -18.98 29.08
C THR A 741 1.00 -19.33 27.72
N GLU A 742 0.88 -18.44 26.72
CA GLU A 742 1.32 -18.70 25.34
C GLU A 742 2.84 -18.73 25.19
N ASN A 743 3.56 -17.82 25.88
CA ASN A 743 4.99 -17.67 25.67
C ASN A 743 5.85 -18.37 26.73
N CYS A 744 5.31 -18.55 27.94
CA CYS A 744 6.05 -19.11 29.07
C CYS A 744 5.54 -20.48 29.55
N ASN A 745 4.50 -21.04 28.89
CA ASN A 745 3.81 -22.27 29.29
C ASN A 745 3.37 -22.26 30.76
N TYR A 746 2.97 -21.10 31.27
CA TYR A 746 2.53 -20.95 32.65
C TYR A 746 1.00 -20.90 32.70
N SER A 747 0.36 -21.95 33.22
CA SER A 747 -1.10 -22.11 33.20
C SER A 747 -1.82 -21.69 34.49
N ASP A 748 -1.08 -21.35 35.54
CA ASP A 748 -1.66 -20.91 36.82
C ASP A 748 -1.84 -19.37 36.83
N SER A 749 -2.58 -18.84 37.81
CA SER A 749 -2.60 -17.39 38.08
C SER A 749 -1.17 -16.89 38.29
N LEU A 750 -0.79 -15.79 37.62
CA LEU A 750 0.59 -15.27 37.53
C LEU A 750 1.31 -15.31 38.89
N PRO A 751 2.57 -15.77 38.98
CA PRO A 751 3.24 -16.06 40.26
C PRO A 751 3.81 -14.80 40.93
N LEU A 752 2.98 -13.78 41.15
CA LEU A 752 3.36 -12.48 41.72
C LEU A 752 4.01 -12.62 43.09
N ALA A 753 3.60 -13.63 43.85
CA ALA A 753 4.15 -13.99 45.16
C ALA A 753 5.53 -14.69 45.11
N LYS A 754 6.07 -15.02 43.92
CA LYS A 754 7.29 -15.83 43.75
C LYS A 754 8.36 -15.16 42.88
N GLN A 755 8.34 -13.83 42.78
CA GLN A 755 9.31 -13.11 41.96
C GLN A 755 10.76 -13.34 42.41
N ASP A 756 11.01 -13.40 43.72
CA ASP A 756 12.34 -13.68 44.27
C ASP A 756 12.82 -15.10 43.93
N GLU A 757 11.91 -16.08 43.92
CA GLU A 757 12.21 -17.45 43.48
C GLU A 757 12.62 -17.49 41.99
N LEU A 758 11.95 -16.68 41.15
CA LEU A 758 12.26 -16.57 39.73
C LEU A 758 13.62 -15.92 39.46
N MET A 759 13.97 -14.86 40.20
CA MET A 759 15.29 -14.25 40.09
C MET A 759 16.39 -15.21 40.54
N THR A 760 16.16 -15.93 41.65
CA THR A 760 17.06 -17.00 42.11
C THR A 760 17.20 -18.11 41.07
N ALA A 761 16.11 -18.48 40.39
CA ALA A 761 16.11 -19.48 39.33
C ALA A 761 16.92 -19.02 38.10
N LEU A 762 16.81 -17.74 37.71
CA LEU A 762 17.61 -17.12 36.65
C LEU A 762 19.10 -17.13 36.98
N ASP A 763 19.48 -16.75 38.21
CA ASP A 763 20.87 -16.78 38.66
C ASP A 763 21.45 -18.20 38.59
N ARG A 764 20.67 -19.20 39.05
CA ARG A 764 21.05 -20.63 38.94
C ARG A 764 21.24 -21.06 37.48
N LEU A 765 20.40 -20.62 36.54
CA LEU A 765 20.56 -20.93 35.12
C LEU A 765 21.82 -20.28 34.52
N CYS A 766 22.13 -19.04 34.91
CA CYS A 766 23.36 -18.37 34.49
C CYS A 766 24.59 -19.13 34.98
N GLU A 767 24.61 -19.59 36.23
CA GLU A 767 25.68 -20.45 36.75
C GLU A 767 25.76 -21.80 36.01
N ILE A 768 24.63 -22.40 35.64
CA ILE A 768 24.64 -23.64 34.84
C ILE A 768 25.26 -23.36 33.46
N ARG A 769 24.93 -22.22 32.84
CA ARG A 769 25.47 -21.82 31.54
C ARG A 769 26.99 -21.73 31.56
N THR A 770 27.56 -21.04 32.56
CA THR A 770 29.02 -20.88 32.68
C THR A 770 29.73 -22.22 32.82
N VAL A 771 29.19 -23.14 33.62
CA VAL A 771 29.78 -24.49 33.77
C VAL A 771 29.67 -25.31 32.48
N ILE A 772 28.59 -25.16 31.70
CA ILE A 772 28.47 -25.81 30.38
C ILE A 772 29.52 -25.26 29.41
N GLU A 773 29.73 -23.94 29.38
CA GLU A 773 30.75 -23.29 28.55
C GLU A 773 32.16 -23.82 28.87
N GLU A 774 32.51 -23.89 30.16
CA GLU A 774 33.78 -24.49 30.62
C GLU A 774 33.91 -25.96 30.18
N ARG A 775 32.83 -26.75 30.27
CA ARG A 775 32.83 -28.15 29.84
C ARG A 775 33.03 -28.28 28.33
N GLU A 776 32.42 -27.40 27.53
CA GLU A 776 32.60 -27.38 26.08
C GLU A 776 34.04 -27.01 25.67
N GLU A 777 34.70 -26.11 26.39
CA GLU A 777 36.11 -25.76 26.19
C GLU A 777 37.05 -26.94 26.53
N VAL A 778 36.78 -27.64 27.64
CA VAL A 778 37.49 -28.89 27.99
C VAL A 778 37.27 -29.95 26.89
N ASN A 779 36.05 -30.08 26.37
CA ASN A 779 35.76 -31.04 25.30
C ASN A 779 36.48 -30.70 23.97
N LYS A 780 36.66 -29.41 23.65
CA LYS A 780 37.51 -28.98 22.53
C LYS A 780 38.97 -29.38 22.76
N SER A 781 39.49 -29.11 23.97
CA SER A 781 40.86 -29.49 24.35
C SER A 781 41.10 -31.01 24.27
N ILE A 782 40.12 -31.83 24.69
CA ILE A 782 40.16 -33.29 24.55
C ILE A 782 40.27 -33.69 23.08
N THR A 783 39.49 -33.05 22.21
CA THR A 783 39.47 -33.33 20.77
C THR A 783 40.81 -32.98 20.10
N GLU A 784 41.44 -31.88 20.52
CA GLU A 784 42.74 -31.43 20.02
C GLU A 784 43.88 -32.35 20.47
N VAL A 785 43.90 -32.76 21.75
CA VAL A 785 44.93 -33.66 22.30
C VAL A 785 44.79 -35.09 21.77
N GLY A 786 43.55 -35.56 21.55
CA GLY A 786 43.25 -36.91 21.06
C GLY A 786 43.79 -37.24 19.67
N GLY A 787 44.28 -36.25 18.91
CA GLY A 787 44.97 -36.44 17.62
C GLY A 787 46.47 -36.79 17.72
N ASN A 788 47.09 -36.65 18.90
CA ASN A 788 48.53 -36.90 19.12
C ASN A 788 48.77 -38.23 19.84
N MET A 789 49.65 -39.08 19.30
CA MET A 789 49.95 -40.43 19.83
C MET A 789 51.20 -40.47 20.76
N THR A 790 51.39 -39.49 21.64
CA THR A 790 52.50 -39.47 22.62
C THR A 790 52.03 -39.93 24.01
N GLU A 791 52.95 -40.44 24.86
CA GLU A 791 52.63 -40.81 26.26
C GLU A 791 52.19 -39.60 27.10
N GLU A 792 52.75 -38.41 26.85
CA GLU A 792 52.36 -37.16 27.50
C GLU A 792 50.91 -36.76 27.12
N ALA A 793 50.51 -36.99 25.86
CA ALA A 793 49.14 -36.75 25.41
C ALA A 793 48.14 -37.71 26.10
N ALA A 794 48.53 -38.96 26.38
CA ALA A 794 47.69 -39.93 27.08
C ALA A 794 47.42 -39.53 28.55
N ALA A 795 48.45 -39.03 29.26
CA ALA A 795 48.29 -38.53 30.63
C ALA A 795 47.39 -37.28 30.66
N SER A 796 47.64 -36.31 29.78
CA SER A 796 46.81 -35.11 29.66
C SER A 796 45.36 -35.43 29.27
N LEU A 797 45.13 -36.44 28.43
CA LEU A 797 43.79 -36.90 28.04
C LEU A 797 43.02 -37.51 29.22
N SER A 798 43.71 -38.24 30.11
CA SER A 798 43.12 -38.78 31.34
C SER A 798 42.65 -37.66 32.28
N ASP A 799 43.50 -36.65 32.50
CA ASP A 799 43.17 -35.52 33.37
C ASP A 799 42.01 -34.67 32.81
N LEU A 800 42.02 -34.38 31.50
CA LEU A 800 40.94 -33.67 30.83
C LEU A 800 39.63 -34.46 30.86
N SER A 801 39.67 -35.78 30.67
CA SER A 801 38.48 -36.65 30.76
C SER A 801 37.91 -36.70 32.18
N SER A 802 38.77 -36.67 33.19
CA SER A 802 38.36 -36.54 34.60
C SER A 802 37.66 -35.21 34.84
N LYS A 803 38.25 -34.10 34.37
CA LYS A 803 37.67 -32.76 34.49
C LYS A 803 36.32 -32.64 33.75
N TYR A 804 36.20 -33.24 32.56
CA TYR A 804 34.92 -33.30 31.83
C TYR A 804 33.83 -34.03 32.64
N THR A 805 34.19 -35.13 33.29
CA THR A 805 33.28 -35.92 34.13
C THR A 805 32.84 -35.12 35.35
N GLU A 806 33.78 -34.45 36.02
CA GLU A 806 33.51 -33.58 37.18
C GLU A 806 32.55 -32.43 36.82
N LEU A 807 32.84 -31.69 35.74
CA LEU A 807 31.96 -30.60 35.28
C LEU A 807 30.55 -31.11 34.94
N THR A 808 30.44 -32.31 34.36
CA THR A 808 29.14 -32.93 34.07
C THR A 808 28.38 -33.30 35.36
N GLU A 809 29.07 -33.76 36.41
CA GLU A 809 28.44 -33.97 37.73
C GLU A 809 27.98 -32.64 38.37
N VAL A 810 28.77 -31.57 38.25
CA VAL A 810 28.40 -30.23 38.74
C VAL A 810 27.17 -29.68 38.02
N ILE A 811 27.11 -29.81 36.68
CA ILE A 811 25.93 -29.43 35.89
C ILE A 811 24.70 -30.19 36.37
N SER A 812 24.82 -31.50 36.63
CA SER A 812 23.72 -32.31 37.19
C SER A 812 23.20 -31.72 38.49
N GLU A 813 24.11 -31.42 39.42
CA GLU A 813 23.75 -30.94 40.74
C GLU A 813 23.06 -29.58 40.66
N LYS A 814 23.66 -28.62 39.95
CA LYS A 814 23.07 -27.28 39.76
C LYS A 814 21.72 -27.36 39.05
N SER A 815 21.58 -28.23 38.05
CA SER A 815 20.31 -28.46 37.35
C SER A 815 19.22 -28.98 38.28
N SER A 816 19.54 -29.95 39.16
CA SER A 816 18.58 -30.42 40.16
C SER A 816 18.16 -29.29 41.12
N ARG A 817 19.13 -28.48 41.56
CA ARG A 817 18.88 -27.35 42.45
C ARG A 817 17.99 -26.30 41.77
N TYR A 818 18.17 -26.02 40.48
CA TYR A 818 17.26 -25.15 39.74
C TYR A 818 15.78 -25.56 39.89
N TYR A 819 15.48 -26.86 39.79
CA TYR A 819 14.11 -27.37 39.93
C TYR A 819 13.53 -27.32 41.35
N GLU A 820 14.32 -26.93 42.36
CA GLU A 820 13.82 -26.69 43.72
C GLU A 820 13.11 -25.34 43.85
N VAL A 821 13.53 -24.35 43.04
CA VAL A 821 13.02 -22.97 43.07
C VAL A 821 12.12 -22.65 41.88
N MET A 822 12.15 -23.48 40.83
CA MET A 822 11.37 -23.25 39.63
C MET A 822 9.86 -23.41 39.88
N PRO A 823 9.03 -22.38 39.59
CA PRO A 823 7.59 -22.48 39.74
C PRO A 823 6.97 -23.31 38.60
N CYS A 824 6.48 -24.51 38.91
CA CYS A 824 5.83 -25.42 37.96
C CYS A 824 4.72 -26.24 38.60
N ASN A 825 3.72 -26.63 37.82
CA ASN A 825 2.59 -27.46 38.25
C ASN A 825 3.01 -28.92 38.48
N GLU A 826 2.49 -29.57 39.53
CA GLU A 826 2.88 -30.94 39.91
C GLU A 826 2.65 -31.99 38.82
N ASP A 827 1.57 -31.85 38.07
CA ASP A 827 1.20 -32.79 36.99
C ASP A 827 2.08 -32.63 35.74
N ALA A 828 2.77 -31.50 35.58
CA ALA A 828 3.63 -31.22 34.42
C ALA A 828 4.99 -31.92 34.49
N PHE A 829 5.44 -32.40 35.66
CA PHE A 829 6.79 -32.94 35.83
C PHE A 829 7.02 -34.34 35.26
N GLY A 830 5.97 -35.00 34.73
CA GLY A 830 6.15 -36.21 33.91
C GLY A 830 6.79 -35.92 32.55
N SER A 831 6.62 -34.70 32.03
CA SER A 831 7.07 -34.27 30.69
C SER A 831 7.91 -32.98 30.69
N SER A 832 7.98 -32.23 31.80
CA SER A 832 8.53 -30.86 31.85
C SER A 832 9.92 -30.69 32.47
N ILE A 833 10.53 -31.73 33.04
CA ILE A 833 11.93 -31.60 33.49
C ILE A 833 12.81 -31.60 32.24
N GLN A 834 13.53 -30.51 32.00
CA GLN A 834 14.46 -30.38 30.88
C GLN A 834 15.88 -30.78 31.30
N ALA A 835 16.57 -31.49 30.42
CA ALA A 835 18.01 -31.71 30.55
C ALA A 835 18.77 -30.43 30.17
N PHE A 836 19.54 -29.85 31.09
CA PHE A 836 20.46 -28.75 30.81
C PHE A 836 21.84 -29.28 30.42
N ASP A 837 21.89 -30.00 29.30
CA ASP A 837 23.12 -30.63 28.80
C ASP A 837 23.78 -29.85 27.66
N SER A 838 23.21 -28.71 27.26
CA SER A 838 23.69 -27.85 26.18
C SER A 838 23.37 -26.39 26.47
N ILE A 839 24.18 -25.48 25.91
CA ILE A 839 23.97 -24.03 26.03
C ILE A 839 22.58 -23.66 25.50
N VAL A 840 22.17 -24.23 24.36
CA VAL A 840 20.87 -23.97 23.72
C VAL A 840 19.69 -24.29 24.65
N ALA A 841 19.76 -25.42 25.38
CA ALA A 841 18.72 -25.83 26.31
C ALA A 841 18.55 -24.85 27.48
N VAL A 842 19.67 -24.41 28.07
CA VAL A 842 19.69 -23.43 29.17
C VAL A 842 19.21 -22.06 28.70
N ASN A 843 19.72 -21.61 27.56
CA ASN A 843 19.38 -20.33 26.95
C ASN A 843 17.88 -20.19 26.63
N LYS A 844 17.25 -21.27 26.15
CA LYS A 844 15.80 -21.34 25.95
C LYS A 844 15.05 -21.10 27.27
N GLU A 845 15.51 -21.69 28.36
CA GLU A 845 14.86 -21.55 29.67
C GLU A 845 15.12 -20.18 30.31
N ILE A 846 16.34 -19.63 30.19
CA ILE A 846 16.65 -18.24 30.59
C ILE A 846 15.70 -17.27 29.89
N THR A 847 15.50 -17.45 28.58
CA THR A 847 14.61 -16.59 27.78
C THR A 847 13.17 -16.67 28.24
N ARG A 848 12.70 -17.89 28.53
CA ARG A 848 11.34 -18.13 29.07
C ARG A 848 11.14 -17.42 30.41
N LEU A 849 12.10 -17.54 31.34
CA LEU A 849 12.01 -16.91 32.65
C LEU A 849 12.12 -15.38 32.58
N ARG A 850 13.02 -14.83 31.75
CA ARG A 850 13.12 -13.37 31.55
C ARG A 850 11.83 -12.78 31.00
N LEU A 851 11.20 -13.45 30.04
CA LEU A 851 9.91 -13.00 29.51
C LEU A 851 8.81 -13.03 30.58
N LEU A 852 8.80 -14.06 31.45
CA LEU A 852 7.88 -14.10 32.57
C LEU A 852 8.12 -12.95 33.56
N VAL A 853 9.39 -12.61 33.85
CA VAL A 853 9.75 -11.45 34.67
C VAL A 853 9.26 -10.13 34.05
N ASP A 854 9.44 -9.94 32.74
CA ASP A 854 8.94 -8.74 32.05
C ASP A 854 7.41 -8.60 32.11
N ILE A 855 6.69 -9.72 31.98
CA ILE A 855 5.22 -9.75 32.12
C ILE A 855 4.84 -9.38 33.57
N MET A 856 5.56 -9.91 34.56
CA MET A 856 5.32 -9.60 35.98
C MET A 856 5.60 -8.14 36.32
N GLU A 857 6.66 -7.55 35.78
CA GLU A 857 6.94 -6.11 35.95
C GLU A 857 5.80 -5.25 35.41
N THR A 858 5.25 -5.62 34.25
CA THR A 858 4.07 -4.93 33.68
C THR A 858 2.84 -5.15 34.56
N TYR A 859 2.68 -6.34 35.14
CA TYR A 859 1.56 -6.69 36.02
C TYR A 859 1.56 -5.89 37.33
N LYS A 860 2.74 -5.54 37.89
CA LYS A 860 2.85 -4.70 39.09
C LYS A 860 2.14 -3.35 38.91
N MET A 861 2.19 -2.75 37.72
CA MET A 861 1.47 -1.51 37.43
C MET A 861 -0.04 -1.65 37.65
N LEU A 862 -0.62 -2.79 37.25
CA LEU A 862 -2.04 -3.08 37.46
C LEU A 862 -2.37 -3.32 38.95
N LEU A 863 -1.48 -3.96 39.70
CA LEU A 863 -1.65 -4.18 41.13
C LEU A 863 -1.56 -2.89 41.93
N GLY A 864 -0.59 -2.04 41.62
CA GLY A 864 -0.47 -0.71 42.23
C GLY A 864 -1.74 0.12 41.97
N ALA A 865 -2.26 0.10 40.74
CA ALA A 865 -3.53 0.72 40.41
C ALA A 865 -4.71 0.16 41.23
N LYS A 866 -4.75 -1.16 41.48
CA LYS A 866 -5.79 -1.78 42.32
C LYS A 866 -5.73 -1.33 43.77
N ARG A 867 -4.52 -1.15 44.33
CA ARG A 867 -4.34 -0.64 45.69
C ARG A 867 -4.96 0.73 45.85
N LEU A 868 -4.62 1.63 44.93
CA LEU A 868 -4.98 3.04 44.99
C LEU A 868 -6.27 3.38 44.21
N GLN A 869 -7.03 2.38 43.74
CA GLN A 869 -8.22 2.57 42.90
C GLN A 869 -9.34 3.42 43.53
N ARG A 870 -9.30 3.64 44.85
CA ARG A 870 -10.23 4.51 45.59
C ARG A 870 -9.74 5.97 45.68
N GLU A 871 -8.45 6.19 45.46
CA GLU A 871 -7.78 7.49 45.57
C GLU A 871 -7.50 8.08 44.19
N VAL A 872 -7.06 7.25 43.25
CA VAL A 872 -6.73 7.61 41.86
C VAL A 872 -7.48 6.70 40.90
N HIS A 873 -7.91 7.24 39.75
CA HIS A 873 -8.53 6.41 38.73
C HIS A 873 -7.52 5.35 38.23
N PRO A 874 -7.87 4.05 38.19
CA PRO A 874 -6.90 2.99 37.92
C PRO A 874 -6.23 3.09 36.54
N LEU A 875 -6.97 3.53 35.50
CA LEU A 875 -6.40 3.77 34.18
C LEU A 875 -5.44 4.96 34.15
N GLU A 876 -5.67 5.98 34.99
CA GLU A 876 -4.78 7.14 35.10
C GLU A 876 -3.49 6.74 35.82
N TYR A 877 -3.59 5.94 36.88
CA TYR A 877 -2.43 5.35 37.53
C TYR A 877 -1.58 4.55 36.54
N CYS A 878 -2.21 3.67 35.73
CA CYS A 878 -1.50 2.88 34.73
C CYS A 878 -0.85 3.78 33.65
N TYR A 879 -1.55 4.83 33.20
CA TYR A 879 -1.02 5.80 32.23
C TYR A 879 0.25 6.49 32.75
N ASN A 880 0.20 6.98 34.00
CA ASN A 880 1.34 7.60 34.66
C ASN A 880 2.46 6.60 34.95
N ALA A 881 2.15 5.34 35.29
CA ALA A 881 3.15 4.29 35.46
C ALA A 881 3.87 3.94 34.15
N MET A 882 3.16 3.93 33.02
CA MET A 882 3.73 3.64 31.70
C MET A 882 4.61 4.78 31.16
N GLN A 883 4.42 6.03 31.63
CA GLN A 883 5.16 7.22 31.17
C GLN A 883 5.06 7.41 29.64
N VAL A 884 3.84 7.26 29.12
CA VAL A 884 3.49 7.44 27.70
C VAL A 884 2.36 8.43 27.55
N HIS A 885 2.58 9.47 26.75
CA HIS A 885 1.56 10.43 26.39
C HIS A 885 0.91 10.02 25.06
N LEU A 886 -0.41 9.89 25.06
CA LEU A 886 -1.21 9.47 23.91
C LEU A 886 -2.12 10.61 23.47
N THR A 887 -1.78 11.26 22.35
CA THR A 887 -2.60 12.36 21.82
C THR A 887 -3.47 11.86 20.67
N PRO A 888 -4.80 11.85 20.80
CA PRO A 888 -5.69 11.55 19.68
C PRO A 888 -5.52 12.56 18.56
N MET A 889 -5.38 12.08 17.34
CA MET A 889 -5.25 12.94 16.17
C MET A 889 -6.63 13.30 15.63
N VAL A 890 -6.79 14.56 15.23
CA VAL A 890 -8.04 15.05 14.60
C VAL A 890 -8.25 14.32 13.28
N GLN A 891 -9.46 13.78 13.06
CA GLN A 891 -9.77 12.96 11.88
C GLN A 891 -9.59 13.71 10.56
N ASP A 892 -9.94 15.00 10.55
CA ASP A 892 -9.79 15.89 9.38
C ASP A 892 -8.38 16.49 9.25
N SER A 893 -7.44 16.11 10.13
CA SER A 893 -6.07 16.60 10.01
C SER A 893 -5.39 16.02 8.77
N LYS A 894 -4.52 16.83 8.17
CA LYS A 894 -3.76 16.44 6.97
C LYS A 894 -2.83 15.25 7.25
N GLU A 895 -2.26 15.20 8.45
CA GLU A 895 -1.40 14.10 8.90
C GLU A 895 -2.20 12.80 9.05
N THR A 896 -3.41 12.85 9.61
CA THR A 896 -4.30 11.68 9.71
C THR A 896 -4.64 11.14 8.32
N ALA A 897 -4.96 12.01 7.36
CA ALA A 897 -5.26 11.60 5.99
C ALA A 897 -4.03 10.95 5.31
N LEU A 898 -2.83 11.50 5.53
CA LEU A 898 -1.57 10.96 5.03
C LEU A 898 -1.28 9.56 5.57
N LEU A 899 -1.37 9.37 6.89
CA LEU A 899 -1.10 8.11 7.55
C LEU A 899 -2.15 7.04 7.23
N THR A 900 -3.41 7.44 7.11
CA THR A 900 -4.51 6.57 6.65
C THR A 900 -4.28 6.11 5.21
N LYS A 901 -3.85 7.03 4.33
CA LYS A 901 -3.48 6.69 2.95
C LYS A 901 -2.29 5.75 2.89
N TYR A 902 -1.25 5.98 3.72
CA TYR A 902 -0.11 5.08 3.83
C TYR A 902 -0.55 3.68 4.24
N PHE A 903 -1.38 3.58 5.29
CA PHE A 903 -1.95 2.32 5.77
C PHE A 903 -2.65 1.56 4.64
N PHE A 904 -3.60 2.18 3.93
CA PHE A 904 -4.37 1.52 2.87
C PHE A 904 -3.57 1.25 1.60
N ASN A 905 -2.52 2.01 1.30
CA ASN A 905 -1.67 1.74 0.14
C ASN A 905 -0.70 0.58 0.39
N GLY A 906 -0.30 0.36 1.64
CA GLY A 906 0.37 -0.84 2.11
C GLY A 906 -0.52 -2.08 2.27
N ILE A 907 -1.82 -2.00 1.94
CA ILE A 907 -2.74 -3.15 1.93
C ILE A 907 -3.01 -3.62 0.50
N ARG A 908 -3.02 -4.95 0.30
CA ARG A 908 -3.37 -5.56 -0.99
C ARG A 908 -4.75 -5.12 -1.46
N LYS A 909 -4.91 -4.84 -2.75
CA LYS A 909 -6.12 -4.24 -3.33
C LYS A 909 -7.44 -4.95 -2.97
N HIS A 910 -7.42 -6.27 -2.80
CA HIS A 910 -8.61 -7.07 -2.46
C HIS A 910 -8.95 -7.06 -0.95
N GLU A 911 -7.99 -6.75 -0.07
CA GLU A 911 -8.15 -6.73 1.39
C GLU A 911 -8.54 -5.36 1.93
N LYS A 912 -8.43 -4.29 1.13
CA LYS A 912 -8.72 -2.92 1.58
C LYS A 912 -10.12 -2.73 2.18
N ARG A 913 -11.11 -3.53 1.73
CA ARG A 913 -12.50 -3.46 2.22
C ARG A 913 -12.71 -4.13 3.59
N THR A 914 -11.72 -4.87 4.08
CA THR A 914 -11.78 -5.61 5.34
C THR A 914 -11.44 -4.75 6.55
N TYR A 915 -10.81 -3.58 6.34
CA TYR A 915 -10.25 -2.77 7.43
C TYR A 915 -10.78 -1.35 7.38
N ARG A 916 -10.92 -0.75 8.58
CA ARG A 916 -11.16 0.67 8.80
C ARG A 916 -10.18 1.19 9.84
N VAL A 917 -9.51 2.30 9.54
CA VAL A 917 -8.75 3.04 10.57
C VAL A 917 -9.76 3.80 11.42
N SER A 918 -9.89 3.43 12.70
CA SER A 918 -10.88 3.98 13.62
C SER A 918 -10.32 5.16 14.42
N ASN A 919 -9.12 5.00 14.98
CA ASN A 919 -8.41 6.03 15.73
C ASN A 919 -6.93 6.05 15.36
N LEU A 920 -6.32 7.21 15.51
CA LEU A 920 -4.90 7.44 15.30
C LEU A 920 -4.38 8.25 16.48
N PHE A 921 -3.33 7.74 17.12
CA PHE A 921 -2.74 8.38 18.29
C PHE A 921 -1.28 8.72 18.00
N ARG A 922 -0.89 9.95 18.32
CA ARG A 922 0.53 10.30 18.45
C ARG A 922 1.03 9.75 19.79
N VAL A 923 2.20 9.14 19.75
CA VAL A 923 2.82 8.49 20.91
C VAL A 923 4.09 9.24 21.26
N ASP A 924 4.13 9.81 22.46
CA ASP A 924 5.32 10.46 23.00
C ASP A 924 5.69 9.80 24.32
N ARG A 925 6.87 9.18 24.34
CA ARG A 925 7.37 8.42 25.49
C ARG A 925 8.50 9.13 26.19
N GLN A 926 8.51 9.03 27.52
CA GLN A 926 9.54 9.68 28.33
C GLN A 926 10.95 9.23 27.90
N GLY A 927 11.79 10.19 27.51
CA GLY A 927 13.19 9.98 27.12
C GLY A 927 13.43 9.35 25.73
N GLU A 928 12.43 8.78 25.06
CA GLU A 928 12.61 8.06 23.79
C GLU A 928 13.03 8.98 22.63
N LYS A 929 12.42 10.18 22.56
CA LYS A 929 12.81 11.21 21.58
C LYS A 929 14.26 11.65 21.79
N ALA A 930 14.67 11.89 23.03
CA ALA A 930 16.05 12.27 23.36
C ALA A 930 17.04 11.16 23.00
N ARG A 931 16.73 9.90 23.33
CA ARG A 931 17.54 8.72 22.96
C ARG A 931 17.78 8.64 21.45
N PHE A 932 16.72 8.77 20.65
CA PHE A 932 16.80 8.73 19.19
C PHE A 932 17.62 9.90 18.61
N LEU A 933 17.41 11.11 19.12
CA LEU A 933 18.14 12.29 18.66
C LEU A 933 19.63 12.24 19.03
N ASN A 934 19.96 11.83 20.26
CA ASN A 934 21.34 11.64 20.71
C ASN A 934 22.05 10.60 19.85
N PHE A 935 21.38 9.48 19.51
CA PHE A 935 21.94 8.48 18.61
C PHE A 935 22.29 9.06 17.24
N LEU A 936 21.42 9.88 16.66
CA LEU A 936 21.71 10.56 15.38
C LEU A 936 22.88 11.54 15.51
N ASP A 937 22.94 12.31 16.60
CA ASP A 937 24.01 13.28 16.84
C ASP A 937 25.38 12.61 17.06
N GLU A 938 25.42 11.48 17.76
CA GLU A 938 26.61 10.65 17.96
C GLU A 938 27.06 9.92 16.68
N ASN A 939 26.15 9.69 15.73
CA ASN A 939 26.42 8.94 14.50
C ASN A 939 26.13 9.76 13.23
N PRO A 940 27.08 10.61 12.77
CA PRO A 940 26.87 11.53 11.65
C PRO A 940 26.43 10.87 10.34
N LYS A 941 26.84 9.61 10.12
CA LYS A 941 26.44 8.83 8.94
C LYS A 941 24.93 8.61 8.88
N PHE A 942 24.31 8.25 10.00
CA PHE A 942 22.85 8.12 10.11
C PHE A 942 22.17 9.49 10.02
N LYS A 943 22.73 10.52 10.66
CA LYS A 943 22.20 11.89 10.57
C LYS A 943 22.18 12.47 9.15
N SER A 944 23.10 12.03 8.30
CA SER A 944 23.18 12.42 6.89
C SER A 944 22.17 11.73 5.97
N LYS A 945 21.31 10.86 6.51
CA LYS A 945 20.29 10.10 5.77
C LYS A 945 18.91 10.25 6.40
N HIS A 946 17.88 10.15 5.58
CA HIS A 946 16.51 10.16 6.07
C HIS A 946 16.23 8.95 6.96
N SER A 947 15.51 9.20 8.07
CA SER A 947 14.78 8.14 8.78
C SER A 947 13.54 7.76 7.97
N HIS A 948 13.03 6.56 8.22
CA HIS A 948 11.82 6.03 7.57
C HIS A 948 10.70 5.83 8.60
N LEU A 949 9.46 6.14 8.25
CA LEU A 949 8.29 5.67 8.98
C LEU A 949 7.94 4.26 8.47
N LEU A 950 8.07 3.27 9.34
CA LEU A 950 7.84 1.86 9.01
C LEU A 950 6.90 1.21 10.02
N TRP A 951 6.09 0.27 9.54
CA TRP A 951 5.10 -0.46 10.31
C TRP A 951 5.75 -1.51 11.20
N HIS A 952 5.31 -1.61 12.44
CA HIS A 952 5.63 -2.69 13.36
C HIS A 952 4.34 -3.31 13.90
N GLY A 953 4.14 -4.59 13.61
CA GLY A 953 3.04 -5.38 14.13
C GLY A 953 3.43 -6.10 15.40
N THR A 954 2.54 -6.11 16.40
CA THR A 954 2.77 -6.81 17.66
C THR A 954 1.48 -7.39 18.21
N ARG A 955 1.58 -8.53 18.90
CA ARG A 955 0.43 -9.19 19.54
C ARG A 955 -0.15 -8.32 20.63
N ARG A 956 -1.46 -8.47 20.85
CA ARG A 956 -2.16 -7.77 21.94
C ARG A 956 -1.58 -8.00 23.34
N THR A 957 -0.95 -9.15 23.54
CA THR A 957 -0.28 -9.54 24.78
C THR A 957 0.98 -8.71 25.09
N ASN A 958 1.55 -8.04 24.09
CA ASN A 958 2.83 -7.34 24.22
C ASN A 958 2.68 -5.80 24.26
N LEU A 959 1.55 -5.25 23.82
CA LEU A 959 1.44 -3.81 23.56
C LEU A 959 1.66 -2.95 24.81
N MET A 960 1.11 -3.34 25.97
CA MET A 960 1.31 -2.61 27.22
C MET A 960 2.79 -2.57 27.63
N GLY A 961 3.49 -3.71 27.53
CA GLY A 961 4.93 -3.80 27.82
C GLY A 961 5.78 -3.02 26.81
N ILE A 962 5.40 -3.03 25.53
CA ILE A 962 6.08 -2.25 24.49
C ILE A 962 5.91 -0.76 24.77
N LEU A 963 4.70 -0.29 25.09
CA LEU A 963 4.45 1.12 25.40
C LEU A 963 5.22 1.57 26.65
N SER A 964 5.33 0.74 27.69
CA SER A 964 6.07 1.12 28.90
C SER A 964 7.60 1.05 28.75
N GLN A 965 8.15 0.03 28.08
CA GLN A 965 9.60 -0.26 28.12
C GLN A 965 10.37 0.03 26.83
N GLY A 966 9.71 -0.04 25.67
CA GLY A 966 10.39 0.16 24.38
C GLY A 966 10.13 -0.98 23.43
N LEU A 967 10.47 -0.78 22.16
CA LEU A 967 10.81 -1.90 21.30
C LEU A 967 12.18 -2.44 21.74
N ARG A 968 12.23 -3.71 22.12
CA ARG A 968 13.45 -4.37 22.61
C ARG A 968 13.95 -5.43 21.66
N ILE A 969 15.27 -5.51 21.53
CA ILE A 969 15.91 -6.60 20.80
C ILE A 969 15.89 -7.84 21.68
N ALA A 970 15.62 -9.00 21.06
CA ALA A 970 15.65 -10.26 21.77
C ALA A 970 17.02 -10.49 22.44
N PRO A 971 17.07 -10.99 23.68
CA PRO A 971 18.31 -11.15 24.41
C PRO A 971 19.28 -12.10 23.69
N PRO A 972 20.61 -11.98 23.89
CA PRO A 972 21.62 -12.85 23.27
C PRO A 972 21.37 -14.35 23.50
N GLU A 973 20.71 -14.71 24.58
CA GLU A 973 20.34 -16.08 24.94
C GLU A 973 19.08 -16.60 24.23
N ALA A 974 18.25 -15.75 23.62
CA ALA A 974 17.05 -16.23 22.92
C ALA A 974 17.38 -17.23 21.79
N PRO A 975 16.58 -18.30 21.58
CA PRO A 975 16.79 -19.19 20.45
C PRO A 975 16.78 -18.43 19.11
N HIS A 976 17.66 -18.80 18.17
CA HIS A 976 17.74 -18.14 16.84
C HIS A 976 16.55 -18.46 15.93
N HIS A 977 15.83 -19.55 16.20
CA HIS A 977 14.70 -19.99 15.40
C HIS A 977 13.58 -18.93 15.42
N GLY A 978 13.27 -18.37 14.25
CA GLY A 978 12.26 -17.33 14.07
C GLY A 978 12.80 -15.95 13.64
N TYR A 979 14.11 -15.73 13.74
CA TYR A 979 14.77 -14.49 13.30
C TYR A 979 15.49 -14.70 11.97
N ALA A 980 14.79 -14.45 10.86
CA ALA A 980 15.30 -14.72 9.51
C ALA A 980 16.61 -14.00 9.17
N TYR A 981 16.89 -12.86 9.81
CA TYR A 981 18.06 -12.01 9.56
C TYR A 981 18.81 -11.65 10.86
N GLY A 982 18.80 -12.55 11.84
CA GLY A 982 19.40 -12.32 13.15
C GLY A 982 18.53 -11.48 14.09
N LYS A 983 18.99 -11.32 15.33
CA LYS A 983 18.23 -10.64 16.39
C LYS A 983 18.32 -9.12 16.20
N GLY A 984 17.17 -8.48 15.99
CA GLY A 984 17.04 -7.04 15.81
C GLY A 984 15.59 -6.62 15.90
N LEU A 985 15.31 -5.34 15.70
CA LEU A 985 13.95 -4.83 15.57
C LEU A 985 13.50 -4.93 14.11
N TYR A 986 12.37 -5.59 13.89
CA TYR A 986 11.82 -5.86 12.55
C TYR A 986 10.69 -4.87 12.23
N PHE A 987 10.76 -4.31 11.03
CA PHE A 987 9.79 -3.36 10.49
C PHE A 987 9.43 -3.70 9.04
N ALA A 988 8.30 -3.19 8.55
CA ALA A 988 7.88 -3.34 7.16
C ALA A 988 7.41 -2.02 6.57
N ASP A 989 7.65 -1.81 5.28
CA ASP A 989 7.06 -0.72 4.50
C ASP A 989 5.64 -1.05 4.00
N VAL A 990 5.26 -2.33 4.05
CA VAL A 990 3.93 -2.86 3.69
C VAL A 990 3.11 -3.19 4.93
N THR A 991 1.94 -2.56 5.06
CA THR A 991 1.00 -2.74 6.18
C THR A 991 0.55 -4.19 6.37
N THR A 992 0.19 -4.91 5.30
CA THR A 992 -0.32 -6.29 5.39
C THR A 992 0.64 -7.20 6.17
N LYS A 993 1.95 -7.09 5.90
CA LYS A 993 2.98 -7.89 6.58
C LYS A 993 2.97 -7.65 8.09
N SER A 994 2.87 -6.38 8.52
CA SER A 994 2.84 -6.05 9.94
C SER A 994 1.51 -6.44 10.60
N LEU A 995 0.37 -6.34 9.90
CA LEU A 995 -0.91 -6.82 10.43
C LEU A 995 -0.90 -8.32 10.76
N ASP A 996 -0.18 -9.14 10.00
CA ASP A 996 -0.05 -10.58 10.27
C ASP A 996 0.62 -10.87 11.63
N TYR A 997 1.44 -9.95 12.15
CA TYR A 997 2.08 -10.07 13.47
C TYR A 997 1.19 -9.61 14.63
N CYS A 998 0.07 -8.93 14.37
CA CYS A 998 -0.85 -8.49 15.42
C CYS A 998 -1.60 -9.66 16.10
N GLY A 999 -1.65 -10.83 15.47
CA GLY A 999 -2.23 -12.04 16.07
C GLY A 999 -3.75 -11.91 16.29
N SER A 1000 -4.22 -12.24 17.50
CA SER A 1000 -5.65 -12.11 17.85
C SER A 1000 -6.03 -10.65 18.12
N PRO A 1001 -7.15 -10.15 17.57
CA PRO A 1001 -7.62 -8.79 17.81
C PRO A 1001 -8.12 -8.58 19.25
N TYR A 1002 -8.17 -7.32 19.66
CA TYR A 1002 -8.89 -6.84 20.84
C TYR A 1002 -10.40 -6.83 20.58
N LEU A 1003 -11.18 -7.11 21.63
CA LEU A 1003 -12.64 -7.05 21.60
C LEU A 1003 -13.11 -5.85 22.43
N ILE A 1004 -13.53 -4.78 21.74
CA ILE A 1004 -13.97 -3.55 22.39
C ILE A 1004 -15.49 -3.57 22.45
N LYS A 1005 -16.04 -3.62 23.67
CA LYS A 1005 -17.48 -3.53 23.90
C LYS A 1005 -17.94 -2.07 23.78
N GLY A 1006 -19.05 -1.86 23.10
CA GLY A 1006 -19.69 -0.55 22.97
C GLY A 1006 -21.20 -0.69 22.88
N THR A 1007 -21.89 0.43 22.78
CA THR A 1007 -23.35 0.46 22.63
C THR A 1007 -23.71 1.21 21.35
N SER A 1008 -24.68 0.68 20.60
CA SER A 1008 -25.24 1.32 19.41
C SER A 1008 -26.75 1.39 19.54
N VAL A 1009 -27.38 2.32 18.82
CA VAL A 1009 -28.84 2.46 18.81
C VAL A 1009 -29.36 1.73 17.56
N ASP A 1010 -30.22 0.75 17.74
CA ASP A 1010 -30.85 0.06 16.62
C ASP A 1010 -31.84 0.97 15.88
N LYS A 1011 -32.35 0.50 14.74
CA LYS A 1011 -33.32 1.24 13.92
C LYS A 1011 -34.63 1.59 14.66
N ASN A 1012 -34.87 0.97 15.82
CA ASN A 1012 -36.05 1.17 16.65
C ASN A 1012 -35.75 2.07 17.87
N GLY A 1013 -34.56 2.67 17.96
CA GLY A 1013 -34.18 3.51 19.08
C GLY A 1013 -33.73 2.75 20.33
N LYS A 1014 -33.55 1.43 20.26
CA LYS A 1014 -33.12 0.58 21.38
C LYS A 1014 -31.60 0.48 21.41
N THR A 1015 -31.01 0.71 22.57
CA THR A 1015 -29.58 0.49 22.80
C THR A 1015 -29.27 -1.01 22.73
N VAL A 1016 -28.38 -1.40 21.81
CA VAL A 1016 -27.88 -2.76 21.60
C VAL A 1016 -26.39 -2.77 21.86
N GLU A 1017 -25.91 -3.78 22.58
CA GLU A 1017 -24.47 -4.00 22.76
C GLU A 1017 -23.83 -4.38 21.42
N THR A 1018 -22.74 -3.71 21.12
CA THR A 1018 -21.92 -3.95 19.92
C THR A 1018 -20.52 -4.33 20.36
N VAL A 1019 -19.89 -5.23 19.63
CA VAL A 1019 -18.50 -5.64 19.88
C VAL A 1019 -17.70 -5.31 18.62
N ARG A 1020 -16.69 -4.46 18.78
CA ARG A 1020 -15.75 -4.10 17.72
C ARG A 1020 -14.51 -5.00 17.84
N THR A 1021 -14.03 -5.45 16.70
CA THR A 1021 -12.82 -6.29 16.60
C THR A 1021 -11.69 -5.42 16.08
N VAL A 1022 -10.67 -5.20 16.92
CA VAL A 1022 -9.69 -4.14 16.68
C VAL A 1022 -8.25 -4.66 16.79
N TYR A 1023 -7.40 -4.23 15.88
CA TYR A 1023 -5.95 -4.39 15.92
C TYR A 1023 -5.30 -3.07 16.25
N TYR A 1024 -4.23 -3.12 17.05
CA TYR A 1024 -3.35 -1.99 17.23
C TYR A 1024 -2.03 -2.25 16.52
N ILE A 1025 -1.63 -1.32 15.65
CA ILE A 1025 -0.39 -1.41 14.87
C ILE A 1025 0.45 -0.15 15.11
N LEU A 1026 1.75 -0.34 15.27
CA LEU A 1026 2.69 0.74 15.56
C LEU A 1026 3.28 1.26 14.25
N LEU A 1027 3.46 2.57 14.17
CA LEU A 1027 4.24 3.21 13.14
C LEU A 1027 5.44 3.89 13.80
N CYS A 1028 6.63 3.44 13.42
CA CYS A 1028 7.88 3.79 14.08
C CYS A 1028 8.75 4.59 13.13
N GLU A 1029 9.47 5.59 13.67
CA GLU A 1029 10.54 6.26 12.94
C GLU A 1029 11.83 5.46 13.14
N VAL A 1030 12.46 5.07 12.03
CA VAL A 1030 13.58 4.11 12.00
C VAL A 1030 14.73 4.69 11.17
N ALA A 1031 15.90 4.79 11.79
CA ALA A 1031 17.15 5.21 11.15
C ALA A 1031 17.90 3.99 10.59
N THR A 1032 17.68 3.68 9.32
CA THR A 1032 18.27 2.51 8.65
C THR A 1032 19.71 2.73 8.21
N GLY A 1033 20.14 3.96 7.89
CA GLY A 1033 21.50 4.21 7.42
C GLY A 1033 21.76 3.61 6.03
N ASP A 1034 22.91 2.95 5.82
CA ASP A 1034 23.15 2.14 4.62
C ASP A 1034 22.66 0.70 4.84
N ALA A 1035 21.39 0.47 4.50
CA ALA A 1035 20.79 -0.86 4.64
C ALA A 1035 21.45 -1.86 3.66
N THR A 1036 21.95 -2.96 4.20
CA THR A 1036 22.47 -4.07 3.41
C THR A 1036 21.29 -4.84 2.82
N GLU A 1037 21.24 -4.94 1.49
CA GLU A 1037 20.17 -5.66 0.81
C GLU A 1037 20.44 -7.17 0.82
N LEU A 1038 19.49 -7.95 1.34
CA LEU A 1038 19.57 -9.42 1.41
C LEU A 1038 18.37 -10.06 0.72
N VAL A 1039 18.60 -11.23 0.14
CA VAL A 1039 17.59 -11.98 -0.63
C VAL A 1039 17.10 -13.22 0.11
N ALA A 1040 18.01 -13.91 0.79
CA ALA A 1040 17.73 -15.14 1.51
C ALA A 1040 17.92 -14.93 3.02
N PRO A 1041 17.16 -15.64 3.87
CA PRO A 1041 17.38 -15.65 5.31
C PRO A 1041 18.82 -16.07 5.63
N THR A 1042 19.59 -15.15 6.19
CA THR A 1042 20.91 -15.45 6.75
C THR A 1042 20.68 -15.80 8.21
N PHE A 1043 20.45 -17.08 8.49
CA PHE A 1043 20.38 -17.61 9.86
C PHE A 1043 21.78 -17.51 10.50
N ALA A 1044 22.19 -16.31 10.87
CA ALA A 1044 23.47 -16.01 11.50
C ALA A 1044 23.26 -15.73 12.99
N GLU A 1045 24.12 -16.30 13.84
CA GLU A 1045 24.07 -16.08 15.29
C GLU A 1045 24.48 -14.64 15.66
N THR A 1046 25.36 -14.06 14.85
CA THR A 1046 25.87 -12.70 14.97
C THR A 1046 25.84 -12.02 13.61
N ILE A 1047 25.52 -10.73 13.61
CA ILE A 1047 25.51 -9.93 12.39
C ILE A 1047 26.97 -9.66 12.00
N PRO A 1048 27.35 -9.83 10.71
CA PRO A 1048 28.69 -9.48 10.24
C PRO A 1048 29.11 -8.06 10.62
N GLU A 1049 30.39 -7.89 10.99
CA GLU A 1049 30.95 -6.57 11.30
C GLU A 1049 30.75 -5.59 10.14
N GLY A 1050 30.26 -4.39 10.47
CA GLY A 1050 30.03 -3.31 9.50
C GLY A 1050 28.60 -3.22 8.92
N ILE A 1051 27.69 -4.12 9.27
CA ILE A 1051 26.28 -4.02 8.88
C ILE A 1051 25.51 -3.12 9.87
N GLU A 1052 24.92 -2.04 9.36
CA GLU A 1052 24.16 -1.04 10.12
C GLU A 1052 22.68 -1.38 10.24
N SER A 1053 22.12 -1.91 9.16
CA SER A 1053 20.76 -2.43 9.07
C SER A 1053 20.66 -3.36 7.86
N VAL A 1054 19.57 -4.13 7.81
CA VAL A 1054 19.27 -5.04 6.70
C VAL A 1054 17.94 -4.64 6.06
N LYS A 1055 17.87 -4.74 4.73
CA LYS A 1055 16.64 -4.67 3.95
C LYS A 1055 16.45 -5.96 3.17
N ALA A 1056 15.43 -6.74 3.53
CA ALA A 1056 15.05 -7.93 2.79
C ALA A 1056 14.34 -7.56 1.48
N LEU A 1057 14.88 -8.03 0.35
CA LEU A 1057 14.33 -7.81 -0.97
C LEU A 1057 13.12 -8.71 -1.21
N SER A 1058 12.02 -8.10 -1.63
CA SER A 1058 10.73 -8.77 -1.69
C SER A 1058 10.04 -8.68 -3.04
N LYS A 1059 9.01 -9.54 -3.19
CA LYS A 1059 8.13 -9.61 -4.35
C LYS A 1059 7.11 -8.47 -4.34
N TYR A 1060 6.54 -8.15 -3.18
CA TYR A 1060 5.53 -7.12 -3.02
C TYR A 1060 6.14 -5.90 -2.35
N VAL A 1061 6.35 -4.86 -3.14
CA VAL A 1061 6.87 -3.58 -2.65
C VAL A 1061 5.88 -2.46 -2.98
N PRO A 1062 5.81 -1.42 -2.16
CA PRO A 1062 5.16 -0.18 -2.57
C PRO A 1062 5.89 0.43 -3.80
N ASP A 1063 5.15 0.98 -4.77
CA ASP A 1063 5.71 1.58 -6.01
C ASP A 1063 6.80 2.64 -5.73
N PRO A 1064 8.09 2.40 -6.05
CA PRO A 1064 9.20 3.29 -5.68
C PRO A 1064 9.04 4.78 -6.04
N SER A 1065 8.17 5.13 -6.98
CA SER A 1065 7.86 6.54 -7.29
C SER A 1065 7.05 7.28 -6.21
N GLY A 1066 6.48 6.56 -5.24
CA GLY A 1066 5.60 7.09 -4.20
C GLY A 1066 6.27 7.53 -2.90
N TRP A 1067 7.59 7.71 -2.86
CA TRP A 1067 8.30 8.19 -1.66
C TRP A 1067 7.98 9.65 -1.36
N VAL A 1068 7.66 9.92 -0.11
CA VAL A 1068 7.37 11.28 0.37
C VAL A 1068 7.98 11.48 1.75
N VAL A 1069 8.34 12.73 2.08
CA VAL A 1069 8.77 13.08 3.44
C VAL A 1069 7.58 13.64 4.21
N SER A 1070 7.35 13.10 5.41
CA SER A 1070 6.34 13.63 6.32
C SER A 1070 6.73 15.03 6.78
N PRO A 1071 5.86 16.04 6.61
CA PRO A 1071 6.14 17.41 7.04
C PRO A 1071 6.16 17.57 8.57
N GLU A 1072 5.65 16.61 9.33
CA GLU A 1072 5.58 16.66 10.81
C GLU A 1072 6.72 15.88 11.48
N SER A 1073 7.11 14.72 10.92
CA SER A 1073 8.19 13.90 11.48
C SER A 1073 9.54 14.10 10.78
N GLY A 1074 9.58 14.62 9.55
CA GLY A 1074 10.79 14.70 8.72
C GLY A 1074 11.27 13.34 8.20
N ALA A 1075 10.53 12.27 8.48
CA ALA A 1075 10.85 10.91 8.07
C ALA A 1075 10.15 10.53 6.75
N MET A 1076 10.80 9.67 5.96
CA MET A 1076 10.28 9.17 4.69
C MET A 1076 9.21 8.10 4.91
N LEU A 1077 8.12 8.19 4.16
CA LEU A 1077 7.09 7.16 4.07
C LEU A 1077 6.70 6.91 2.61
N HIS A 1078 5.96 5.84 2.36
CA HIS A 1078 5.69 5.40 1.00
C HIS A 1078 4.19 5.39 0.66
N LEU A 1079 3.76 6.25 -0.27
CA LEU A 1079 2.37 6.37 -0.68
C LEU A 1079 2.01 5.65 -1.98
N GLY A 1080 2.95 4.96 -2.62
CA GLY A 1080 2.66 4.16 -3.80
C GLY A 1080 1.87 2.91 -3.44
N SER A 1081 1.00 2.46 -4.34
CA SER A 1081 0.26 1.21 -4.13
C SER A 1081 1.21 0.02 -4.18
N VAL A 1082 1.01 -0.96 -3.30
CA VAL A 1082 1.74 -2.22 -3.34
C VAL A 1082 1.55 -2.92 -4.69
N GLY A 1083 2.67 -3.23 -5.34
CA GLY A 1083 2.74 -3.94 -6.61
C GLY A 1083 3.73 -5.10 -6.54
N GLN A 1084 3.61 -6.03 -7.49
CA GLN A 1084 4.52 -7.16 -7.61
C GLN A 1084 5.69 -6.84 -8.55
N VAL A 1085 6.91 -6.97 -8.04
CA VAL A 1085 8.16 -6.76 -8.76
C VAL A 1085 8.32 -7.81 -9.88
N GLY A 1086 8.61 -7.32 -11.08
CA GLY A 1086 8.69 -8.07 -12.33
C GLY A 1086 7.34 -8.36 -12.99
N VAL A 1087 6.20 -7.99 -12.39
CA VAL A 1087 4.86 -8.22 -12.97
C VAL A 1087 4.13 -6.91 -13.21
N THR A 1088 3.88 -6.15 -12.13
CA THR A 1088 3.23 -4.83 -12.21
C THR A 1088 4.24 -3.69 -12.05
N LEU A 1089 5.34 -3.95 -11.35
CA LEU A 1089 6.47 -3.02 -11.20
C LEU A 1089 7.69 -3.61 -11.91
N PRO A 1090 8.51 -2.82 -12.60
CA PRO A 1090 9.71 -3.33 -13.26
C PRO A 1090 10.75 -3.79 -12.23
N VAL A 1091 11.58 -4.78 -12.61
CA VAL A 1091 12.80 -5.11 -11.85
C VAL A 1091 13.90 -4.14 -12.25
N ASP A 1092 14.57 -3.53 -11.27
CA ASP A 1092 15.66 -2.57 -11.49
C ASP A 1092 16.74 -3.15 -12.39
N TYR A 1093 17.20 -4.37 -12.09
CA TYR A 1093 18.03 -5.16 -12.98
C TYR A 1093 17.77 -6.67 -12.84
N VAL A 1094 17.97 -7.41 -13.94
CA VAL A 1094 17.85 -8.87 -13.99
C VAL A 1094 18.83 -9.44 -14.99
N TRP A 1095 19.40 -10.60 -14.67
CA TRP A 1095 20.31 -11.30 -15.57
C TRP A 1095 19.56 -12.27 -16.48
N ALA A 1096 20.09 -12.51 -17.67
CA ALA A 1096 19.68 -13.61 -18.52
C ALA A 1096 20.94 -14.30 -19.07
N LYS A 1097 20.96 -15.63 -19.18
CA LYS A 1097 22.13 -16.39 -19.67
C LYS A 1097 21.78 -17.36 -20.80
N THR A 1098 22.77 -17.65 -21.65
CA THR A 1098 22.69 -18.73 -22.65
C THR A 1098 23.10 -20.07 -22.03
N GLY A 1099 22.82 -21.16 -22.74
CA GLY A 1099 23.49 -22.45 -22.48
C GLY A 1099 25.00 -22.37 -22.73
N CYS A 1100 25.77 -23.30 -22.16
CA CYS A 1100 27.20 -23.43 -22.43
C CYS A 1100 27.45 -23.93 -23.86
N ASN A 1101 28.47 -23.39 -24.53
CA ASN A 1101 28.92 -23.84 -25.84
C ASN A 1101 30.46 -23.96 -25.87
N PRO A 1102 31.03 -25.13 -26.23
CA PRO A 1102 30.34 -26.41 -26.43
C PRO A 1102 29.71 -26.94 -25.13
N GLU A 1103 28.70 -27.81 -25.23
CA GLU A 1103 28.11 -28.47 -24.05
C GLU A 1103 29.12 -29.45 -23.45
N PRO A 1104 29.51 -29.32 -22.16
CA PRO A 1104 30.49 -30.23 -21.55
C PRO A 1104 29.88 -31.63 -21.35
N SER A 1105 30.62 -32.70 -21.67
CA SER A 1105 30.17 -34.06 -21.39
C SER A 1105 30.21 -34.35 -19.88
N GLY A 1106 29.15 -34.93 -19.32
CA GLY A 1106 29.06 -35.18 -17.87
C GLY A 1106 28.75 -33.94 -17.01
N TRP A 1107 28.39 -32.81 -17.64
CA TRP A 1107 27.96 -31.61 -16.94
C TRP A 1107 26.57 -31.81 -16.34
N TYR A 1108 26.49 -31.84 -15.01
CA TYR A 1108 25.23 -31.77 -14.28
C TYR A 1108 25.20 -30.46 -13.50
N GLU A 1109 24.54 -29.44 -14.08
CA GLU A 1109 24.29 -28.17 -13.42
C GLU A 1109 23.25 -28.41 -12.31
N ARG A 1110 23.68 -28.49 -11.04
CA ARG A 1110 22.73 -28.59 -9.90
C ARG A 1110 21.87 -27.34 -9.77
N THR A 1111 22.35 -26.21 -10.28
CA THR A 1111 21.69 -24.90 -10.27
C THR A 1111 21.62 -24.38 -11.70
N PRO A 1112 20.56 -24.68 -12.47
CA PRO A 1112 20.38 -24.16 -13.83
C PRO A 1112 20.26 -22.64 -13.89
N THR A 1113 20.19 -21.98 -12.72
CA THR A 1113 20.02 -20.55 -12.51
C THR A 1113 21.24 -19.94 -11.80
N PHE A 1114 21.52 -18.64 -12.01
CA PHE A 1114 22.54 -17.93 -11.25
C PHE A 1114 22.15 -17.85 -9.78
N THR A 1115 23.04 -18.26 -8.88
CA THR A 1115 22.91 -17.99 -7.44
C THR A 1115 23.01 -16.48 -7.18
N ASP A 1116 22.41 -15.99 -6.09
CA ASP A 1116 22.45 -14.56 -5.73
C ASP A 1116 23.89 -14.05 -5.59
N GLU A 1117 24.77 -14.86 -5.00
CA GLU A 1117 26.20 -14.58 -4.86
C GLU A 1117 26.87 -14.39 -6.24
N THR A 1118 26.48 -15.19 -7.23
CA THR A 1118 27.00 -15.10 -8.60
C THR A 1118 26.48 -13.87 -9.33
N GLN A 1119 25.21 -13.52 -9.14
CA GLN A 1119 24.64 -12.30 -9.73
C GLN A 1119 25.30 -11.04 -9.14
N GLN A 1120 25.52 -11.01 -7.81
CA GLN A 1120 26.17 -9.90 -7.12
C GLN A 1120 27.66 -9.78 -7.53
N TYR A 1121 28.35 -10.92 -7.63
CA TYR A 1121 29.73 -10.97 -8.09
C TYR A 1121 29.88 -10.47 -9.53
N LEU A 1122 29.00 -10.91 -10.44
CA LEU A 1122 28.97 -10.43 -11.82
C LEU A 1122 28.66 -8.94 -11.90
N SER A 1123 27.72 -8.42 -11.11
CA SER A 1123 27.43 -6.98 -11.05
C SER A 1123 28.64 -6.16 -10.59
N THR A 1124 29.34 -6.61 -9.54
CA THR A 1124 30.57 -5.96 -9.04
C THR A 1124 31.67 -5.94 -10.12
N ILE A 1125 31.84 -7.06 -10.82
CA ILE A 1125 32.78 -7.20 -11.93
C ILE A 1125 32.43 -6.22 -13.06
N VAL A 1126 31.16 -6.17 -13.48
CA VAL A 1126 30.68 -5.26 -14.53
C VAL A 1126 30.93 -3.80 -14.16
N GLU A 1127 30.78 -3.44 -12.89
CA GLU A 1127 31.04 -2.08 -12.42
C GLU A 1127 32.53 -1.73 -12.47
N SER A 1128 33.40 -2.67 -12.10
CA SER A 1128 34.85 -2.48 -12.04
C SER A 1128 35.60 -2.56 -13.37
N LEU A 1129 35.10 -3.30 -14.36
CA LEU A 1129 35.79 -3.53 -15.65
C LEU A 1129 35.38 -2.52 -16.75
N ASN A 1130 36.33 -2.25 -17.64
CA ASN A 1130 36.07 -1.58 -18.92
C ASN A 1130 35.69 -2.58 -20.02
N VAL A 1131 35.01 -2.10 -21.07
CA VAL A 1131 34.61 -2.95 -22.21
C VAL A 1131 35.84 -3.50 -22.92
N GLY A 1132 35.89 -4.82 -23.12
CA GLY A 1132 37.01 -5.57 -23.70
C GLY A 1132 38.08 -6.02 -22.70
N GLU A 1133 37.99 -5.63 -21.42
CA GLU A 1133 38.86 -6.16 -20.38
C GLU A 1133 38.40 -7.54 -19.91
N THR A 1134 39.38 -8.38 -19.55
CA THR A 1134 39.15 -9.73 -19.02
C THR A 1134 39.63 -9.80 -17.57
N PHE A 1135 38.81 -10.37 -16.71
CA PHE A 1135 39.16 -10.66 -15.33
C PHE A 1135 39.27 -12.16 -15.14
N THR A 1136 40.44 -12.63 -14.72
CA THR A 1136 40.70 -14.05 -14.51
C THR A 1136 40.77 -14.38 -13.01
N VAL A 1137 40.03 -15.41 -12.61
CA VAL A 1137 40.11 -16.00 -11.28
C VAL A 1137 40.75 -17.38 -11.39
N GLU A 1138 41.86 -17.58 -10.67
CA GLU A 1138 42.47 -18.89 -10.46
C GLU A 1138 41.85 -19.61 -9.25
N ASP A 1139 41.81 -20.94 -9.32
CA ASP A 1139 41.07 -21.84 -8.42
C ASP A 1139 41.32 -21.56 -6.93
N THR A 1140 40.41 -20.78 -6.36
CA THR A 1140 40.26 -20.46 -4.94
C THR A 1140 38.79 -20.70 -4.58
N LYS A 1141 38.41 -20.70 -3.29
CA LYS A 1141 37.04 -20.99 -2.78
C LYS A 1141 35.86 -20.36 -3.58
N LYS A 1142 36.10 -19.35 -4.42
CA LYS A 1142 35.18 -18.70 -5.38
C LYS A 1142 34.77 -19.55 -6.61
N THR A 1143 35.45 -20.66 -6.93
CA THR A 1143 35.05 -21.57 -8.02
C THR A 1143 33.66 -22.20 -7.80
N LYS A 1144 33.20 -22.24 -6.54
CA LYS A 1144 31.85 -22.69 -6.16
C LYS A 1144 30.71 -21.75 -6.60
N LEU A 1145 30.99 -20.48 -6.90
CA LEU A 1145 29.97 -19.51 -7.35
C LEU A 1145 29.36 -19.93 -8.69
N PHE A 1146 30.22 -20.37 -9.61
CA PHE A 1146 29.82 -20.68 -10.97
C PHE A 1146 29.49 -22.18 -11.20
N MET A 1147 30.03 -23.09 -10.36
CA MET A 1147 30.01 -24.55 -10.60
C MET A 1147 30.11 -25.37 -9.30
N GLN A 1148 29.32 -26.45 -9.13
CA GLN A 1148 29.32 -27.25 -7.87
C GLN A 1148 29.84 -28.70 -7.96
N TYR A 1149 29.82 -29.39 -9.10
CA TYR A 1149 30.31 -30.78 -9.22
C TYR A 1149 31.03 -31.06 -10.55
N TYR A 1150 32.37 -31.12 -10.50
CA TYR A 1150 33.19 -31.79 -11.52
C TYR A 1150 34.53 -32.17 -10.89
N TYR A 1151 34.92 -33.44 -10.95
CA TYR A 1151 36.12 -33.94 -10.28
C TYR A 1151 37.40 -33.56 -11.05
N GLY A 1152 38.30 -32.82 -10.37
CA GLY A 1152 39.76 -32.96 -10.50
C GLY A 1152 40.47 -32.32 -11.70
N THR A 1153 40.63 -30.99 -11.69
CA THR A 1153 41.75 -30.21 -12.31
C THR A 1153 41.62 -28.73 -11.93
N GLN A 1154 42.75 -28.00 -11.81
CA GLN A 1154 42.77 -26.54 -11.54
C GLN A 1154 42.18 -25.78 -12.73
N LYS A 1155 41.15 -24.97 -12.49
CA LYS A 1155 40.43 -24.25 -13.56
C LYS A 1155 40.72 -22.76 -13.53
N LYS A 1156 40.88 -22.20 -14.73
CA LYS A 1156 40.99 -20.76 -14.96
C LYS A 1156 39.63 -20.25 -15.44
N ILE A 1157 38.97 -19.42 -14.64
CA ILE A 1157 37.70 -18.76 -15.03
C ILE A 1157 38.03 -17.37 -15.53
N THR A 1158 37.65 -17.06 -16.77
CA THR A 1158 37.85 -15.74 -17.37
C THR A 1158 36.49 -15.11 -17.65
N VAL A 1159 36.23 -13.95 -17.04
CA VAL A 1159 35.05 -13.12 -17.30
C VAL A 1159 35.47 -11.96 -18.19
N GLU A 1160 34.87 -11.86 -19.36
CA GLU A 1160 35.10 -10.80 -20.35
C GLU A 1160 33.87 -9.90 -20.44
N LEU A 1161 34.06 -8.59 -20.27
CA LEU A 1161 32.98 -7.61 -20.47
C LEU A 1161 32.90 -7.25 -21.96
N LEU A 1162 31.91 -7.79 -22.67
CA LEU A 1162 31.75 -7.62 -24.12
C LEU A 1162 31.14 -6.27 -24.50
N SER A 1163 30.18 -5.80 -23.70
CA SER A 1163 29.55 -4.50 -23.89
C SER A 1163 29.03 -3.97 -22.56
N LYS A 1164 29.08 -2.65 -22.41
CA LYS A 1164 28.52 -1.90 -21.27
C LYS A 1164 27.96 -0.61 -21.85
N GLN A 1165 26.66 -0.42 -21.75
CA GLN A 1165 26.06 0.87 -22.06
C GLN A 1165 26.24 1.74 -20.82
N SER A 1166 27.14 2.73 -20.88
CA SER A 1166 27.17 3.79 -19.86
C SER A 1166 25.79 4.44 -19.84
N GLY A 1167 25.17 4.51 -18.65
CA GLY A 1167 23.78 4.98 -18.45
C GLY A 1167 23.50 6.45 -18.81
N GLY A 1168 24.16 7.01 -19.82
CA GLY A 1168 24.00 8.38 -20.30
C GLY A 1168 23.96 8.57 -21.83
N ASP A 1169 24.18 7.54 -22.66
CA ASP A 1169 24.21 7.71 -24.13
C ASP A 1169 23.27 6.74 -24.84
N ALA A 1170 22.00 7.14 -25.02
CA ALA A 1170 21.17 6.61 -26.09
C ALA A 1170 21.32 7.53 -27.30
N GLY A 1171 22.29 7.22 -28.18
CA GLY A 1171 22.41 7.85 -29.49
C GLY A 1171 21.19 7.57 -30.38
N PRO A 1172 20.96 8.36 -31.43
CA PRO A 1172 19.74 8.27 -32.24
C PRO A 1172 19.70 6.92 -32.97
N ALA A 1173 18.65 6.14 -32.71
CA ALA A 1173 18.36 4.91 -33.43
C ALA A 1173 18.25 5.21 -34.94
N SER A 1174 18.96 4.42 -35.74
CA SER A 1174 18.93 4.49 -37.20
C SER A 1174 17.51 4.30 -37.74
N GLU A 1175 17.08 5.24 -38.58
CA GLU A 1175 15.81 5.22 -39.31
C GLU A 1175 15.73 4.02 -40.28
N SER A 1176 15.17 2.87 -39.86
CA SER A 1176 14.55 1.92 -40.79
C SER A 1176 13.82 0.75 -40.12
N SER A 1177 12.66 0.99 -39.50
CA SER A 1177 11.53 0.04 -39.45
C SER A 1177 10.33 0.65 -38.73
N ASN A 1178 9.14 0.49 -39.30
CA ASN A 1178 7.87 1.01 -38.81
C ASN A 1178 7.28 0.12 -37.69
N GLU A 1179 7.88 0.08 -36.51
CA GLU A 1179 7.23 -0.46 -35.31
C GLU A 1179 7.44 0.50 -34.12
N LEU A 1180 6.44 0.57 -33.24
CA LEU A 1180 6.33 1.54 -32.14
C LEU A 1180 7.60 1.58 -31.25
N PRO A 1181 8.01 2.75 -30.72
CA PRO A 1181 9.03 2.78 -29.67
C PRO A 1181 8.43 2.25 -28.36
N ASP A 1182 8.90 1.09 -27.95
CA ASP A 1182 8.49 0.34 -26.77
C ASP A 1182 8.90 1.06 -25.46
N VAL A 1183 8.22 0.76 -24.35
CA VAL A 1183 8.69 1.09 -22.99
C VAL A 1183 9.91 0.21 -22.74
N GLY A 1184 11.06 0.62 -23.30
CA GLY A 1184 12.13 -0.30 -23.65
C GLY A 1184 12.90 -0.84 -22.45
N MET A 1185 12.79 -2.15 -22.23
CA MET A 1185 13.84 -2.95 -21.60
C MET A 1185 15.19 -2.56 -22.19
N THR A 1186 16.16 -2.20 -21.35
CA THR A 1186 17.51 -1.82 -21.81
C THR A 1186 18.53 -2.87 -21.38
N CYS A 1187 19.35 -3.34 -22.32
CA CYS A 1187 20.48 -4.21 -22.02
C CYS A 1187 21.67 -3.34 -21.62
N ASP A 1188 22.01 -3.36 -20.33
CA ASP A 1188 23.03 -2.50 -19.72
C ASP A 1188 24.44 -3.09 -19.86
N ALA A 1189 24.58 -4.41 -19.75
CA ALA A 1189 25.87 -5.08 -19.90
C ALA A 1189 25.73 -6.48 -20.50
N THR A 1190 26.70 -6.88 -21.32
CA THR A 1190 26.87 -8.25 -21.79
C THR A 1190 28.23 -8.76 -21.36
N VAL A 1191 28.26 -9.90 -20.67
CA VAL A 1191 29.48 -10.56 -20.22
C VAL A 1191 29.58 -11.95 -20.84
N LYS A 1192 30.80 -12.38 -21.12
CA LYS A 1192 31.10 -13.76 -21.51
C LYS A 1192 31.92 -14.40 -20.40
N VAL A 1193 31.46 -15.54 -19.91
CA VAL A 1193 32.16 -16.32 -18.89
C VAL A 1193 32.74 -17.55 -19.56
N THR A 1194 34.07 -17.71 -19.48
CA THR A 1194 34.81 -18.81 -20.08
C THR A 1194 35.50 -19.63 -19.00
N PHE A 1195 35.29 -20.93 -19.03
CA PHE A 1195 35.96 -21.93 -18.18
C PHE A 1195 36.99 -22.65 -19.02
N SER A 1196 38.26 -22.59 -18.65
CA SER A 1196 39.34 -23.33 -19.30
C SER A 1196 40.02 -24.28 -18.33
N ASP A 1197 40.22 -25.52 -18.79
CA ASP A 1197 41.07 -26.56 -18.20
C ASP A 1197 42.23 -26.89 -19.17
N GLU A 1198 43.19 -27.72 -18.78
CA GLU A 1198 44.36 -28.13 -19.59
C GLU A 1198 43.98 -28.82 -20.92
N HIS A 1199 42.72 -29.28 -21.06
CA HIS A 1199 42.27 -30.07 -22.22
C HIS A 1199 41.06 -29.50 -22.95
N GLN A 1200 40.18 -28.70 -22.32
CA GLN A 1200 38.93 -28.20 -22.94
C GLN A 1200 38.52 -26.82 -22.39
N SER A 1201 37.79 -26.06 -23.21
CA SER A 1201 37.22 -24.75 -22.83
C SER A 1201 35.72 -24.65 -23.15
N TYR A 1202 34.94 -24.12 -22.21
CA TYR A 1202 33.49 -23.91 -22.35
C TYR A 1202 33.14 -22.46 -22.05
N SER A 1203 32.13 -21.90 -22.73
CA SER A 1203 31.69 -20.54 -22.44
C SER A 1203 30.17 -20.37 -22.53
N TYR A 1204 29.63 -19.45 -21.74
CA TYR A 1204 28.28 -18.93 -21.90
C TYR A 1204 28.29 -17.40 -21.92
N SER A 1205 27.25 -16.80 -22.49
CA SER A 1205 27.04 -15.36 -22.49
C SER A 1205 25.90 -15.00 -21.54
N ALA A 1206 26.06 -13.90 -20.80
CA ALA A 1206 25.03 -13.37 -19.91
C ALA A 1206 24.79 -11.88 -20.17
N LYS A 1207 23.52 -11.48 -20.14
CA LYS A 1207 23.06 -10.11 -20.34
C LYS A 1207 22.38 -9.59 -19.08
N ARG A 1208 22.69 -8.36 -18.68
CA ARG A 1208 22.01 -7.65 -17.59
C ARG A 1208 21.01 -6.67 -18.20
N TYR A 1209 19.72 -6.90 -17.98
CA TYR A 1209 18.64 -6.00 -18.39
C TYR A 1209 18.23 -5.09 -17.23
N ARG A 1210 17.83 -3.86 -17.52
CA ARG A 1210 17.24 -2.91 -16.55
C ARG A 1210 15.79 -2.59 -16.87
N ASN A 1211 15.04 -2.21 -15.83
CA ASN A 1211 13.62 -1.84 -15.89
C ASN A 1211 12.74 -2.92 -16.57
N MET A 1212 12.97 -4.18 -16.23
CA MET A 1212 12.42 -5.33 -16.94
C MET A 1212 11.13 -5.85 -16.29
N LEU A 1213 10.09 -6.07 -17.09
CA LEU A 1213 8.92 -6.86 -16.70
C LEU A 1213 9.07 -8.27 -17.25
N TYR A 1214 8.75 -9.29 -16.45
CA TYR A 1214 8.88 -10.70 -16.83
C TYR A 1214 8.03 -11.11 -18.03
N SER A 1215 7.05 -10.28 -18.43
CA SER A 1215 6.25 -10.45 -19.63
C SER A 1215 6.94 -9.99 -20.91
N LEU A 1216 8.03 -9.21 -20.82
CA LEU A 1216 8.77 -8.70 -21.98
C LEU A 1216 9.68 -9.80 -22.56
N PRO A 1217 9.79 -9.91 -23.90
CA PRO A 1217 10.64 -10.90 -24.53
C PRO A 1217 12.13 -10.58 -24.31
N VAL A 1218 12.92 -11.62 -24.00
CA VAL A 1218 14.40 -11.55 -23.96
C VAL A 1218 14.98 -12.05 -25.29
N ASP A 1219 16.25 -11.73 -25.55
CA ASP A 1219 16.92 -12.11 -26.80
C ASP A 1219 16.95 -13.64 -27.00
N ASP A 1220 16.84 -14.09 -28.26
CA ASP A 1220 16.80 -15.52 -28.60
C ASP A 1220 17.99 -16.29 -28.03
N GLY A 1221 17.69 -17.43 -27.37
CA GLY A 1221 18.69 -18.29 -26.73
C GLY A 1221 19.11 -17.89 -25.31
N TYR A 1222 18.59 -16.77 -24.77
CA TYR A 1222 18.79 -16.37 -23.38
C TYR A 1222 17.62 -16.80 -22.49
N THR A 1223 17.93 -17.31 -21.30
CA THR A 1223 16.95 -17.65 -20.25
C THR A 1223 17.05 -16.63 -19.12
N LEU A 1224 15.91 -16.08 -18.69
CA LEU A 1224 15.86 -15.09 -17.62
C LEU A 1224 16.10 -15.71 -16.25
N GLU A 1225 17.00 -15.11 -15.49
CA GLU A 1225 17.35 -15.50 -14.13
C GLU A 1225 16.48 -14.73 -13.13
N ARG A 1226 15.38 -15.35 -12.68
CA ARG A 1226 14.48 -14.71 -11.71
C ARG A 1226 15.15 -14.71 -10.33
N PRO A 1227 15.44 -13.53 -9.74
CA PRO A 1227 16.03 -13.48 -8.42
C PRO A 1227 15.09 -14.10 -7.39
N VAL A 1228 15.65 -14.80 -6.41
CA VAL A 1228 14.89 -15.20 -5.22
C VAL A 1228 14.45 -13.92 -4.52
N ARG A 1229 13.25 -13.90 -3.94
CA ARG A 1229 12.71 -12.74 -3.23
C ARG A 1229 11.77 -13.23 -2.13
N THR A 1230 11.80 -12.58 -0.97
CA THR A 1230 10.80 -12.81 0.08
C THR A 1230 9.43 -12.33 -0.38
N GLU A 1231 8.37 -12.67 0.35
CA GLU A 1231 7.03 -12.18 0.01
C GLU A 1231 6.92 -10.66 0.20
N TYR A 1232 7.36 -10.15 1.36
CA TYR A 1232 7.31 -8.74 1.73
C TYR A 1232 8.67 -8.23 2.21
N SER A 1233 8.88 -6.91 2.09
CA SER A 1233 10.11 -6.27 2.52
C SER A 1233 10.15 -6.15 4.04
N GLU A 1234 11.31 -6.47 4.61
CA GLU A 1234 11.57 -6.39 6.04
C GLU A 1234 12.81 -5.52 6.23
N TYR A 1235 12.71 -4.55 7.13
CA TYR A 1235 13.81 -3.68 7.54
C TYR A 1235 14.18 -4.07 8.96
N ILE A 1236 15.45 -4.38 9.17
CA ILE A 1236 15.96 -4.85 10.46
C ILE A 1236 17.04 -3.88 10.92
N VAL A 1237 16.88 -3.35 12.14
CA VAL A 1237 17.90 -2.56 12.83
C VAL A 1237 18.38 -3.28 14.07
N TYR A 1238 19.64 -3.09 14.42
CA TYR A 1238 20.33 -3.89 15.43
C TYR A 1238 20.71 -3.11 16.69
N ASN A 1239 20.30 -1.84 16.75
CA ASN A 1239 20.38 -1.01 17.94
C ASN A 1239 19.00 -0.39 18.21
N GLU A 1240 18.49 -0.53 19.44
CA GLU A 1240 17.19 0.00 19.87
C GLU A 1240 17.10 1.53 19.72
N ALA A 1241 18.23 2.24 19.83
CA ALA A 1241 18.29 3.68 19.63
C ALA A 1241 18.07 4.12 18.17
N GLN A 1242 18.14 3.20 17.20
CA GLN A 1242 17.81 3.47 15.80
C GLN A 1242 16.31 3.61 15.56
N ALA A 1243 15.45 3.32 16.53
CA ALA A 1243 14.01 3.39 16.36
C ALA A 1243 13.32 4.10 17.53
N ARG A 1244 12.20 4.77 17.21
CA ARG A 1244 11.25 5.29 18.18
C ARG A 1244 9.82 5.10 17.71
N ILE A 1245 8.89 4.93 18.65
CA ILE A 1245 7.46 4.86 18.34
C ILE A 1245 6.97 6.29 18.09
N ARG A 1246 6.23 6.50 16.98
CA ARG A 1246 5.66 7.82 16.66
C ARG A 1246 4.14 7.82 16.69
N TYR A 1247 3.54 6.76 16.17
CA TYR A 1247 2.09 6.65 16.10
C TYR A 1247 1.62 5.24 16.46
N LEU A 1248 0.40 5.19 16.97
CA LEU A 1248 -0.36 3.98 17.23
C LEU A 1248 -1.69 4.08 16.49
N LEU A 1249 -1.96 3.11 15.62
CA LEU A 1249 -3.19 3.04 14.83
C LEU A 1249 -4.13 2.02 15.41
N GLU A 1250 -5.38 2.43 15.63
CA GLU A 1250 -6.51 1.54 15.90
C GLU A 1250 -7.16 1.16 14.57
N VAL A 1251 -7.09 -0.13 14.22
CA VAL A 1251 -7.63 -0.67 12.97
C VAL A 1251 -8.75 -1.64 13.30
N GLU A 1252 -9.97 -1.30 12.91
CA GLU A 1252 -11.12 -2.16 13.04
C GLU A 1252 -11.26 -3.09 11.83
N ARG A 1253 -11.52 -4.36 12.12
CA ARG A 1253 -11.87 -5.36 11.11
C ARG A 1253 -13.38 -5.35 10.90
N ILE A 1254 -13.81 -5.06 9.67
CA ILE A 1254 -15.23 -4.97 9.26
C ILE A 1254 -15.79 -6.36 8.94
#